data_AF-A0A7C8IY19-F1
#
_entry.id   AF-A0A7C8IY19-F1
#
_cell.length_a   1.000
_cell.length_b   1.000
_cell.length_c   1.000
_cell.angle_alpha   90.00
_cell.angle_beta   90.00
_cell.angle_gamma   90.00
#
_symmetry.space_group_name_H-M   'P 1'
#
loop_
_entity.id
_entity.type
_entity.pdbx_description
1 polymer ?
#
loop_
_entity_poly.entity_id
_entity_poly.type
_entity_poly.pdbx_seq_one_letter_code
_entity_poly.pdbx_strand_id
1 'polypeptide(L)'
;MESSSPKRRKLDHAHEGPIFENVASSSMGASGSSAFVLETDELLKEVKLDYSKAFPGLDQTLRQFKEAIDGLEQYGPVPIGEASASWEKANRTAIPYPDPKPAKNCPYKVSYEKPTHINVVGSYTSQTMAKSQSIFSVDMIVVMPATLFSEKDYRDYRYFYKRAFFLAYITDALRKKFSDLDFTYANFNGNALLPVLVARPQAQSLKPQNPGNKESQGKQINYQITILPNAPEGYFPAAKLSAISNSIRRNGAEESKDSKVPTPFYNNTLKAESQFVSYLKLLHRTSNTCASFKDACILGRTWLQQRGFGGDITDGGFGHFHWAVLMALLLQTGGRKGEPLLSSSLHASQLFKATLQYLASSNLHKKVVILGPNMTSPEVVRQTGPILYDSVREINILFNMTTCSAFMLNEHAKLSLTAVNDPQANQFDSLFITKVNQPLQIFDLFVKICPPSNTTQTLSSASDGRSPIVTFAEDIYRTLKKALGERAKLINIQVPKSTAWKVTPSSKKSKTENILVGIMCDPAKASQGREFGPLYENKKDAAKFREFWGDIAELWQFPSGEIVESVNWSEHSPLGYFGICQAIISYILKSRLKLTDGDLEFHGQEFSNIISLSPADKASFSAAKEAFSVFEKDVRELEDLPLSVRQIAPISPEMRYTSLRSPSPNQRKQGMAPIDAVLSFEASGKWPENIASIQRAKIALLLQIARSLQEAKRGTKTHLGLEDAERETENLAFLDVIYEGGFSFRLRVHSDQEETLLDRQTKDQTLDRHVRTEAAALLSSARWRSTILPLHNQTISTYCTRFPALSSSIRLTKHWFNSHRLSNHFNEPLIELFVLQAFLQPHPFPIPSSTSTGFLRTLLMLASYDWREDPMIVDPSDTLSVKERLDISTRLEAWRKIDANMNRTTLFVATPFDVTGVAYTQNIPKVIATRMTALARSAAKVTKDKGIELDPRTLFQSGLRDYDVVIHLSAKAIKGVLRDDGTKHSHFKNLDESGGSEALPLPESPVPTLLRRLNSVYATPLLFFHGGPEDTVITALWNPQLHSRGFSANMPSSFRPTDKDADTFELNRGAVLAEIARIGGDLIEKIDVKDGQ
;
A
#
# COMPACT_ATOMS: atom_id res chain seq x y z
N MET A 1 37.54 6.93 -52.38
CA MET A 1 38.85 6.86 -51.71
C MET A 1 38.64 7.17 -50.24
N GLU A 2 39.10 6.26 -49.41
CA GLU A 2 38.88 6.13 -47.97
C GLU A 2 39.52 7.28 -47.18
N SER A 3 38.97 7.59 -46.00
CA SER A 3 39.79 7.78 -44.79
C SER A 3 38.98 7.67 -43.50
N SER A 4 39.19 6.52 -42.84
CA SER A 4 39.37 6.29 -41.41
C SER A 4 38.37 6.86 -40.38
N SER A 5 37.63 5.93 -39.79
CA SER A 5 36.95 6.02 -38.49
C SER A 5 37.94 5.99 -37.31
N PRO A 6 37.71 6.75 -36.22
CA PRO A 6 38.46 6.56 -34.98
C PRO A 6 37.79 5.50 -34.10
N LYS A 7 38.63 4.55 -33.66
CA LYS A 7 38.31 3.40 -32.82
C LYS A 7 37.66 3.81 -31.49
N ARG A 8 36.52 3.18 -31.22
CA ARG A 8 35.81 3.13 -29.93
C ARG A 8 36.74 2.53 -28.86
N ARG A 9 37.25 3.36 -27.93
CA ARG A 9 37.93 2.86 -26.72
C ARG A 9 36.89 2.12 -25.87
N LYS A 10 37.13 0.82 -25.64
CA LYS A 10 36.53 0.08 -24.52
C LYS A 10 37.03 0.73 -23.23
N LEU A 11 36.14 1.30 -22.44
CA LEU A 11 36.41 1.64 -21.05
C LEU A 11 36.26 0.35 -20.24
N ASP A 12 37.37 -0.10 -19.66
CA ASP A 12 37.39 -1.19 -18.71
C ASP A 12 36.60 -0.79 -17.46
N HIS A 13 35.68 -1.66 -17.05
CA HIS A 13 34.94 -1.55 -15.80
C HIS A 13 35.86 -1.85 -14.61
N ALA A 14 36.51 -0.82 -14.07
CA ALA A 14 37.25 -0.91 -12.82
C ALA A 14 36.73 0.14 -11.81
N HIS A 15 36.27 -0.35 -10.65
CA HIS A 15 36.09 0.38 -9.39
C HIS A 15 35.58 1.83 -9.45
N GLU A 16 34.29 2.02 -9.73
CA GLU A 16 33.58 3.25 -9.37
C GLU A 16 32.57 2.98 -8.25
N GLY A 17 32.89 3.47 -7.05
CA GLY A 17 31.90 3.69 -6.00
C GLY A 17 30.87 4.73 -6.46
N PRO A 18 29.67 4.79 -5.85
CA PRO A 18 28.64 5.76 -6.24
C PRO A 18 29.20 7.18 -6.18
N ILE A 19 29.05 7.93 -7.27
CA ILE A 19 29.41 9.35 -7.33
C ILE A 19 28.41 10.09 -6.43
N PHE A 20 28.83 10.37 -5.20
CA PHE A 20 28.20 11.36 -4.34
C PHE A 20 28.73 12.72 -4.77
N GLU A 21 28.01 13.44 -5.63
CA GLU A 21 28.15 14.89 -5.67
C GLU A 21 27.71 15.44 -4.31
N ASN A 22 28.41 16.46 -3.81
CA ASN A 22 28.11 17.18 -2.57
C ASN A 22 26.73 17.87 -2.65
N VAL A 23 25.65 17.10 -2.60
CA VAL A 23 24.25 17.57 -2.63
C VAL A 23 23.66 17.64 -1.21
N ALA A 24 24.41 17.18 -0.19
CA ALA A 24 24.05 17.35 1.21
C ALA A 24 23.94 18.83 1.62
N SER A 25 24.52 19.75 0.85
CA SER A 25 24.47 21.21 1.09
C SER A 25 23.41 21.96 0.28
N SER A 26 22.81 21.39 -0.77
CA SER A 26 22.02 22.16 -1.74
C SER A 26 20.50 21.89 -1.75
N SER A 27 20.04 20.73 -1.27
CA SER A 27 18.58 20.43 -1.24
C SER A 27 17.89 20.75 0.10
N MET A 28 18.67 20.88 1.17
CA MET A 28 18.21 21.33 2.47
C MET A 28 19.21 22.37 2.93
N GLY A 29 18.79 23.64 2.96
CA GLY A 29 19.67 24.78 3.21
C GLY A 29 20.68 24.48 4.31
N ALA A 30 21.96 24.55 3.97
CA ALA A 30 22.99 24.71 4.98
C ALA A 30 22.65 26.01 5.73
N SER A 31 22.49 25.92 7.05
CA SER A 31 22.13 27.03 7.96
C SER A 31 20.73 27.65 7.78
N GLY A 32 19.76 27.12 8.53
CA GLY A 32 18.40 27.69 8.71
C GLY A 32 17.35 26.58 8.85
N SER A 33 16.56 26.59 9.92
CA SER A 33 15.63 25.51 10.30
C SER A 33 14.59 25.18 9.21
N SER A 34 14.87 24.16 8.39
CA SER A 34 13.84 23.54 7.55
C SER A 34 12.77 22.89 8.43
N ALA A 35 11.48 22.94 8.03
CA ALA A 35 10.37 22.30 8.77
C ALA A 35 10.68 20.85 9.16
N PHE A 36 11.29 20.08 8.24
CA PHE A 36 11.71 18.71 8.48
C PHE A 36 12.67 18.54 9.68
N VAL A 37 13.58 19.50 9.91
CA VAL A 37 14.48 19.46 11.08
C VAL A 37 13.69 19.67 12.37
N LEU A 38 12.77 20.63 12.38
CA LEU A 38 11.93 20.90 13.55
C LEU A 38 11.04 19.69 13.90
N GLU A 39 10.42 19.07 12.90
CA GLU A 39 9.61 17.86 13.08
C GLU A 39 10.45 16.67 13.55
N THR A 40 11.68 16.51 13.03
CA THR A 40 12.58 15.46 13.53
C THR A 40 12.97 15.70 14.98
N ASP A 41 13.19 16.95 15.38
CA ASP A 41 13.54 17.30 16.77
C ASP A 41 12.35 17.09 17.71
N GLU A 42 11.13 17.37 17.26
CA GLU A 42 9.89 17.08 17.98
C GLU A 42 9.68 15.57 18.16
N LEU A 43 9.78 14.80 17.08
CA LEU A 43 9.71 13.33 17.15
C LEU A 43 10.80 12.75 18.07
N LEU A 44 12.02 13.28 18.04
CA LEU A 44 13.07 12.84 18.97
C LEU A 44 12.69 13.12 20.43
N LYS A 45 12.07 14.26 20.75
CA LYS A 45 11.58 14.53 22.12
C LYS A 45 10.50 13.54 22.55
N GLU A 46 9.60 13.17 21.64
CA GLU A 46 8.54 12.20 21.94
C GLU A 46 9.06 10.76 22.08
N VAL A 47 9.91 10.33 21.14
CA VAL A 47 10.37 8.94 21.01
C VAL A 47 11.48 8.58 22.00
N LYS A 48 12.29 9.55 22.45
CA LYS A 48 13.34 9.32 23.45
C LYS A 48 12.76 8.79 24.76
N LEU A 49 13.41 7.77 25.29
CA LEU A 49 13.00 7.07 26.50
C LEU A 49 13.79 7.58 27.71
N ASP A 50 13.09 7.82 28.82
CA ASP A 50 13.72 8.07 30.11
C ASP A 50 14.04 6.71 30.76
N TYR A 51 15.30 6.29 30.67
CA TYR A 51 15.75 4.97 31.12
C TYR A 51 15.54 4.75 32.61
N SER A 52 15.64 5.81 33.42
CA SER A 52 15.48 5.74 34.88
C SER A 52 14.04 5.38 35.27
N LYS A 53 13.06 5.95 34.55
CA LYS A 53 11.64 5.68 34.75
C LYS A 53 11.19 4.38 34.08
N ALA A 54 11.77 4.07 32.91
CA ALA A 54 11.39 2.92 32.11
C ALA A 54 11.82 1.58 32.72
N PHE A 55 13.00 1.55 33.37
CA PHE A 55 13.60 0.31 33.87
C PHE A 55 13.99 0.42 35.35
N PRO A 56 13.03 0.61 36.28
CA PRO A 56 13.33 0.69 37.70
C PRO A 56 13.91 -0.65 38.21
N GLY A 57 15.08 -0.62 38.85
CA GLY A 57 15.72 -1.82 39.42
C GLY A 57 16.37 -2.78 38.41
N LEU A 58 16.40 -2.44 37.11
CA LEU A 58 17.04 -3.27 36.08
C LEU A 58 18.55 -3.41 36.32
N ASP A 59 19.24 -2.31 36.64
CA ASP A 59 20.68 -2.34 36.91
C ASP A 59 21.02 -3.23 38.11
N GLN A 60 20.15 -3.26 39.13
CA GLN A 60 20.29 -4.17 40.28
C GLN A 60 20.10 -5.62 39.84
N THR A 61 19.09 -5.90 39.02
CA THR A 61 18.84 -7.25 38.47
C THR A 61 20.03 -7.73 37.63
N LEU A 62 20.59 -6.87 36.78
CA LEU A 62 21.77 -7.18 35.95
C LEU A 62 23.01 -7.46 36.82
N ARG A 63 23.19 -6.73 37.92
CA ARG A 63 24.26 -7.01 38.90
C ARG A 63 24.04 -8.35 39.60
N GLN A 64 22.82 -8.64 40.05
CA GLN A 64 22.48 -9.92 40.67
C GLN A 64 22.66 -11.11 39.71
N PHE A 65 22.36 -10.92 38.42
CA PHE A 65 22.64 -11.91 37.38
C PHE A 65 24.13 -12.15 37.23
N LYS A 66 24.93 -11.08 37.18
CA LYS A 66 26.39 -11.18 37.13
C LYS A 66 26.94 -11.94 38.35
N GLU A 67 26.54 -11.56 39.56
CA GLU A 67 26.95 -12.25 40.80
C GLU A 67 26.51 -13.71 40.84
N ALA A 68 25.31 -14.03 40.34
CA ALA A 68 24.83 -15.39 40.23
C ALA A 68 25.69 -16.24 39.28
N ILE A 69 26.10 -15.68 38.15
CA ILE A 69 26.94 -16.37 37.16
C ILE A 69 28.38 -16.52 37.68
N ASP A 70 28.95 -15.48 38.30
CA ASP A 70 30.32 -15.51 38.85
C ASP A 70 30.45 -16.46 40.06
N GLY A 71 29.34 -16.71 40.77
CA GLY A 71 29.24 -17.63 41.90
C GLY A 71 29.11 -19.10 41.53
N LEU A 72 29.06 -19.46 40.24
CA LEU A 72 28.89 -20.84 39.81
C LEU A 72 30.15 -21.69 39.98
N GLU A 73 29.96 -22.94 40.40
CA GLU A 73 31.02 -23.95 40.50
C GLU A 73 31.43 -24.46 39.12
N GLN A 74 32.72 -24.77 38.98
CA GLN A 74 33.28 -25.35 37.76
C GLN A 74 32.77 -26.79 37.56
N TYR A 75 32.58 -27.20 36.31
CA TYR A 75 32.06 -28.52 35.94
C TYR A 75 32.87 -29.13 34.79
N GLY A 76 33.15 -30.43 34.86
CA GLY A 76 33.82 -31.18 33.78
C GLY A 76 35.33 -30.98 33.69
N PRO A 77 36.03 -31.66 32.74
CA PRO A 77 35.56 -32.06 31.41
C PRO A 77 34.96 -33.48 31.30
N VAL A 78 33.68 -33.59 30.92
CA VAL A 78 32.92 -34.85 30.76
C VAL A 78 32.51 -35.06 29.29
N PRO A 79 32.50 -36.29 28.74
CA PRO A 79 31.95 -36.57 27.40
C PRO A 79 30.50 -36.08 27.23
N ILE A 80 30.16 -35.53 26.06
CA ILE A 80 28.83 -34.94 25.79
C ILE A 80 27.67 -35.93 26.04
N GLY A 81 27.82 -37.20 25.65
CA GLY A 81 26.78 -38.21 25.82
C GLY A 81 26.46 -38.48 27.30
N GLU A 82 27.49 -38.60 28.13
CA GLU A 82 27.37 -38.79 29.58
C GLU A 82 26.86 -37.53 30.27
N ALA A 83 27.37 -36.36 29.88
CA ALA A 83 26.93 -35.06 30.40
C ALA A 83 25.44 -34.80 30.09
N SER A 84 24.98 -35.11 28.88
CA SER A 84 23.57 -34.94 28.50
C SER A 84 22.65 -35.87 29.28
N ALA A 85 23.03 -37.16 29.41
CA ALA A 85 22.23 -38.15 30.12
C ALA A 85 22.16 -37.91 31.64
N SER A 86 23.26 -37.45 32.25
CA SER A 86 23.28 -37.04 33.66
C SER A 86 22.48 -35.76 33.88
N TRP A 87 22.58 -34.78 32.97
CA TRP A 87 21.81 -33.54 33.03
C TRP A 87 20.30 -33.78 32.95
N GLU A 88 19.84 -34.61 32.02
CA GLU A 88 18.41 -34.95 31.88
C GLU A 88 17.85 -35.67 33.10
N LYS A 89 18.68 -36.42 33.85
CA LYS A 89 18.28 -37.11 35.09
C LYS A 89 18.29 -36.18 36.30
N ALA A 90 19.27 -35.30 36.41
CA ALA A 90 19.48 -34.46 37.60
C ALA A 90 18.68 -33.15 37.56
N ASN A 91 18.54 -32.54 36.37
CA ASN A 91 17.98 -31.20 36.20
C ASN A 91 16.71 -31.23 35.34
N ARG A 92 15.71 -30.41 35.71
CA ARG A 92 14.45 -30.26 34.94
C ARG A 92 14.60 -29.26 33.77
N THR A 93 15.79 -29.09 33.23
CA THR A 93 16.12 -28.11 32.17
C THR A 93 16.67 -28.84 30.95
N ALA A 94 16.13 -28.52 29.77
CA ALA A 94 16.60 -29.08 28.50
C ALA A 94 17.85 -28.35 28.01
N ILE A 95 18.79 -29.08 27.42
CA ILE A 95 19.94 -28.50 26.74
C ILE A 95 19.52 -28.13 25.30
N PRO A 96 19.63 -26.86 24.88
CA PRO A 96 19.18 -26.41 23.57
C PRO A 96 20.24 -26.70 22.50
N TYR A 97 20.51 -27.97 22.20
CA TYR A 97 21.44 -28.31 21.12
C TYR A 97 20.88 -27.86 19.76
N PRO A 98 21.70 -27.21 18.91
CA PRO A 98 21.32 -26.95 17.52
C PRO A 98 21.20 -28.28 16.76
N ASP A 99 20.45 -28.28 15.66
CA ASP A 99 20.37 -29.42 14.76
C ASP A 99 21.58 -29.42 13.79
N PRO A 100 22.21 -30.59 13.52
CA PRO A 100 21.91 -31.90 14.09
C PRO A 100 22.35 -32.02 15.56
N LYS A 101 21.62 -32.80 16.36
CA LYS A 101 22.01 -33.07 17.75
C LYS A 101 23.32 -33.86 17.85
N PRO A 102 24.11 -33.70 18.92
CA PRO A 102 25.31 -34.49 19.12
C PRO A 102 24.96 -35.98 19.24
N ALA A 103 25.73 -36.84 18.54
CA ALA A 103 25.58 -38.28 18.63
C ALA A 103 25.95 -38.80 20.03
N LYS A 104 25.34 -39.90 20.48
CA LYS A 104 25.62 -40.50 21.80
C LYS A 104 27.10 -40.89 22.00
N ASN A 105 27.76 -41.31 20.92
CA ASN A 105 29.16 -41.73 20.92
C ASN A 105 30.13 -40.59 20.53
N CYS A 106 29.71 -39.32 20.71
CA CYS A 106 30.52 -38.17 20.35
C CYS A 106 31.77 -38.07 21.25
N PRO A 107 33.00 -38.00 20.71
CA PRO A 107 34.23 -38.02 21.52
C PRO A 107 34.54 -36.67 22.19
N TYR A 108 33.71 -35.65 21.98
CA TYR A 108 33.95 -34.31 22.50
C TYR A 108 33.54 -34.23 23.97
N LYS A 109 34.33 -33.49 24.76
CA LYS A 109 34.06 -33.22 26.16
C LYS A 109 33.46 -31.82 26.32
N VAL A 110 32.54 -31.67 27.24
CA VAL A 110 31.96 -30.40 27.68
C VAL A 110 32.37 -30.10 29.12
N SER A 111 32.56 -28.83 29.41
CA SER A 111 32.89 -28.28 30.73
C SER A 111 32.23 -26.91 30.90
N TYR A 112 32.13 -26.48 32.14
CA TYR A 112 31.76 -25.12 32.53
C TYR A 112 32.90 -24.53 33.37
N GLU A 113 33.37 -23.35 32.97
CA GLU A 113 34.31 -22.52 33.70
C GLU A 113 33.73 -21.12 33.84
N LYS A 114 34.22 -20.35 34.81
CA LYS A 114 33.74 -18.99 35.07
C LYS A 114 33.97 -18.10 33.83
N PRO A 115 32.99 -17.31 33.39
CA PRO A 115 33.14 -16.43 32.23
C PRO A 115 34.32 -15.47 32.38
N THR A 116 35.01 -15.14 31.29
CA THR A 116 36.12 -14.18 31.30
C THR A 116 35.62 -12.76 31.60
N HIS A 117 34.53 -12.36 30.93
CA HIS A 117 33.89 -11.07 31.11
C HIS A 117 32.39 -11.19 30.86
N ILE A 118 31.63 -10.38 31.60
CA ILE A 118 30.18 -10.23 31.48
C ILE A 118 29.88 -8.75 31.23
N ASN A 119 29.36 -8.43 30.04
CA ASN A 119 29.09 -7.05 29.62
C ASN A 119 27.65 -6.91 29.10
N VAL A 120 27.08 -5.71 29.26
CA VAL A 120 25.82 -5.37 28.60
C VAL A 120 26.13 -4.74 27.24
N VAL A 121 25.37 -5.10 26.21
CA VAL A 121 25.57 -4.63 24.83
C VAL A 121 24.27 -4.12 24.22
N GLY A 122 24.38 -3.60 23.00
CA GLY A 122 23.23 -3.21 22.19
C GLY A 122 22.68 -1.82 22.52
N SER A 123 21.36 -1.69 22.43
CA SER A 123 20.68 -0.40 22.49
C SER A 123 20.68 0.25 23.86
N TYR A 124 20.76 -0.57 24.92
CA TYR A 124 20.68 -0.10 26.30
C TYR A 124 21.92 0.71 26.67
N THR A 125 23.11 0.17 26.40
CA THR A 125 24.39 0.85 26.70
C THR A 125 24.62 2.07 25.83
N SER A 126 24.21 2.03 24.56
CA SER A 126 24.28 3.18 23.65
C SER A 126 23.21 4.24 23.91
N GLN A 127 22.21 3.95 24.75
CA GLN A 127 21.02 4.77 24.99
C GLN A 127 20.25 5.13 23.71
N THR A 128 20.13 4.18 22.78
CA THR A 128 19.45 4.38 21.48
C THR A 128 18.08 3.70 21.37
N MET A 129 17.49 3.24 22.48
CA MET A 129 16.12 2.71 22.55
C MET A 129 15.06 3.79 22.29
N ALA A 130 13.91 3.36 21.78
CA ALA A 130 12.80 4.21 21.35
C ALA A 130 11.49 3.73 21.98
N LYS A 131 10.63 4.66 22.43
CA LYS A 131 9.32 4.31 23.04
C LYS A 131 8.39 3.51 22.12
N SER A 132 8.56 3.61 20.81
CA SER A 132 7.78 2.89 19.79
C SER A 132 8.03 1.37 19.76
N GLN A 133 9.04 0.88 20.48
CA GLN A 133 9.36 -0.54 20.52
C GLN A 133 8.25 -1.37 21.19
N SER A 134 7.88 -2.48 20.56
CA SER A 134 6.94 -3.44 21.14
C SER A 134 7.55 -4.21 22.32
N ILE A 135 8.85 -4.50 22.25
CA ILE A 135 9.61 -5.24 23.27
C ILE A 135 10.97 -4.56 23.44
N PHE A 136 11.33 -4.26 24.68
CA PHE A 136 12.64 -3.72 25.04
C PHE A 136 13.58 -4.87 25.41
N SER A 137 14.50 -5.24 24.52
CA SER A 137 15.52 -6.26 24.78
C SER A 137 16.80 -5.62 25.29
N VAL A 138 17.29 -6.10 26.43
CA VAL A 138 18.60 -5.76 27.00
C VAL A 138 19.49 -6.97 26.83
N ASP A 139 20.55 -6.82 26.04
CA ASP A 139 21.41 -7.92 25.64
C ASP A 139 22.64 -7.98 26.57
N MET A 140 22.88 -9.13 27.19
CA MET A 140 23.96 -9.36 28.14
C MET A 140 24.88 -10.46 27.61
N ILE A 141 26.10 -10.09 27.22
CA ILE A 141 27.10 -11.04 26.72
C ILE A 141 27.86 -11.68 27.88
N VAL A 142 28.12 -12.97 27.73
CA VAL A 142 28.87 -13.82 28.67
C VAL A 142 29.99 -14.49 27.87
N VAL A 143 31.21 -13.97 27.99
CA VAL A 143 32.35 -14.45 27.20
C VAL A 143 32.89 -15.74 27.81
N MET A 144 32.83 -16.83 27.05
CA MET A 144 33.35 -18.13 27.45
C MET A 144 34.89 -18.11 27.47
N PRO A 145 35.55 -18.72 28.48
CA PRO A 145 37.01 -18.82 28.55
C PRO A 145 37.62 -19.57 27.37
N ALA A 146 38.81 -19.14 26.93
CA ALA A 146 39.56 -19.78 25.84
C ALA A 146 40.01 -21.22 26.19
N THR A 147 40.17 -21.51 27.49
CA THR A 147 40.49 -22.83 28.05
C THR A 147 39.44 -23.91 27.77
N LEU A 148 38.18 -23.50 27.56
CA LEU A 148 37.09 -24.43 27.22
C LEU A 148 37.19 -24.98 25.80
N PHE A 149 37.97 -24.35 24.93
CA PHE A 149 38.02 -24.65 23.51
C PHE A 149 39.35 -25.27 23.08
N SER A 150 39.29 -26.02 21.99
CA SER A 150 40.44 -26.46 21.19
C SER A 150 40.45 -25.70 19.87
N GLU A 151 41.62 -25.52 19.25
CA GLU A 151 41.78 -24.84 17.95
C GLU A 151 40.96 -25.48 16.81
N LYS A 152 40.50 -26.73 16.97
CA LYS A 152 39.68 -27.44 15.98
C LYS A 152 38.16 -27.33 16.25
N ASP A 153 37.74 -26.67 17.33
CA ASP A 153 36.33 -26.60 17.73
C ASP A 153 35.48 -25.69 16.84
N TYR A 154 36.11 -24.92 15.95
CA TYR A 154 35.39 -24.22 14.89
C TYR A 154 34.71 -25.17 13.89
N ARG A 155 35.08 -26.46 13.85
CA ARG A 155 34.52 -27.44 12.91
C ARG A 155 33.34 -28.22 13.48
N ASP A 156 32.49 -28.71 12.59
CA ASP A 156 31.50 -29.77 12.85
C ASP A 156 30.62 -29.51 14.09
N TYR A 157 30.14 -28.28 14.26
CA TYR A 157 29.25 -27.84 15.35
C TYR A 157 29.83 -27.94 16.78
N ARG A 158 31.12 -28.30 16.94
CA ARG A 158 31.74 -28.54 18.26
C ARG A 158 31.62 -27.37 19.21
N TYR A 159 31.99 -26.18 18.74
CA TYR A 159 31.84 -24.95 19.50
C TYR A 159 30.37 -24.69 19.88
N PHE A 160 29.42 -24.88 18.95
CA PHE A 160 27.99 -24.64 19.21
C PHE A 160 27.39 -25.63 20.22
N TYR A 161 27.86 -26.88 20.26
CA TYR A 161 27.45 -27.84 21.30
C TYR A 161 27.99 -27.45 22.68
N LYS A 162 29.27 -27.05 22.76
CA LYS A 162 29.87 -26.54 24.01
C LYS A 162 29.12 -25.30 24.50
N ARG A 163 28.81 -24.38 23.58
CA ARG A 163 28.02 -23.18 23.85
C ARG A 163 26.61 -23.49 24.36
N ALA A 164 25.91 -24.44 23.75
CA ALA A 164 24.58 -24.86 24.19
C ALA A 164 24.59 -25.48 25.60
N PHE A 165 25.61 -26.30 25.90
CA PHE A 165 25.80 -26.85 27.25
C PHE A 165 26.10 -25.76 28.27
N PHE A 166 27.00 -24.83 27.94
CA PHE A 166 27.33 -23.68 28.78
C PHE A 166 26.10 -22.82 29.09
N LEU A 167 25.24 -22.58 28.09
CA LEU A 167 23.98 -21.88 28.27
C LEU A 167 23.02 -22.63 29.20
N ALA A 168 22.88 -23.95 29.04
CA ALA A 168 22.00 -24.76 29.88
C ALA A 168 22.43 -24.72 31.35
N TYR A 169 23.74 -24.73 31.61
CA TYR A 169 24.30 -24.62 32.96
C TYR A 169 23.96 -23.28 33.64
N ILE A 170 24.15 -22.17 32.92
CA ILE A 170 23.73 -20.84 33.38
C ILE A 170 22.21 -20.77 33.60
N THR A 171 21.45 -21.37 32.68
CA THR A 171 19.99 -21.35 32.72
C THR A 171 19.43 -22.02 33.97
N ASP A 172 19.96 -23.19 34.34
CA ASP A 172 19.52 -23.91 35.53
C ASP A 172 19.81 -23.14 36.82
N ALA A 173 21.00 -22.52 36.90
CA ALA A 173 21.38 -21.69 38.03
C ALA A 173 20.48 -20.45 38.21
N LEU A 174 20.26 -19.71 37.12
CA LEU A 174 19.44 -18.50 37.17
C LEU A 174 17.97 -18.84 37.47
N ARG A 175 17.45 -19.93 36.89
CA ARG A 175 16.09 -20.39 37.18
C ARG A 175 15.89 -20.80 38.64
N LYS A 176 16.89 -21.41 39.27
CA LYS A 176 16.84 -21.79 40.70
C LYS A 176 16.90 -20.56 41.62
N LYS A 177 17.68 -19.53 41.25
CA LYS A 177 17.89 -18.33 42.07
C LYS A 177 16.81 -17.26 41.92
N PHE A 178 16.20 -17.13 40.74
CA PHE A 178 15.21 -16.08 40.45
C PHE A 178 13.84 -16.71 40.14
N SER A 179 12.95 -16.72 41.12
CA SER A 179 11.57 -17.22 40.96
C SER A 179 10.61 -16.19 40.35
N ASP A 180 10.93 -14.90 40.48
CA ASP A 180 10.10 -13.78 40.00
C ASP A 180 10.17 -13.54 38.48
N LEU A 181 11.08 -14.24 37.80
CA LEU A 181 11.33 -14.11 36.36
C LEU A 181 10.90 -15.39 35.63
N ASP A 182 10.29 -15.25 34.47
CA ASP A 182 10.02 -16.34 33.53
C ASP A 182 11.19 -16.50 32.56
N PHE A 183 11.66 -17.73 32.42
CA PHE A 183 12.83 -18.08 31.61
C PHE A 183 12.41 -18.92 30.40
N THR A 184 12.73 -18.42 29.21
CA THR A 184 12.43 -19.10 27.93
C THR A 184 13.68 -19.12 27.06
N TYR A 185 13.81 -20.15 26.22
CA TYR A 185 14.83 -20.16 25.17
C TYR A 185 14.28 -19.51 23.90
N ALA A 186 15.16 -18.85 23.16
CA ALA A 186 14.87 -18.30 21.84
C ALA A 186 16.12 -18.40 20.94
N ASN A 187 15.97 -18.19 19.64
CA ASN A 187 17.09 -18.06 18.72
C ASN A 187 17.47 -16.59 18.56
N PHE A 188 18.74 -16.26 18.74
CA PHE A 188 19.20 -14.89 18.57
C PHE A 188 19.11 -14.47 17.09
N ASN A 189 18.35 -13.41 16.81
CA ASN A 189 18.07 -12.94 15.45
C ASN A 189 17.57 -14.05 14.49
N GLY A 190 16.84 -15.04 15.01
CA GLY A 190 16.34 -16.16 14.23
C GLY A 190 17.41 -17.18 13.78
N ASN A 191 18.66 -17.03 14.23
CA ASN A 191 19.73 -17.97 13.91
C ASN A 191 19.63 -19.23 14.77
N ALA A 192 19.32 -20.37 14.14
CA ALA A 192 19.17 -21.66 14.82
C ALA A 192 20.45 -22.17 15.49
N LEU A 193 21.63 -21.68 15.09
CA LEU A 193 22.91 -22.02 15.72
C LEU A 193 23.12 -21.31 17.07
N LEU A 194 22.34 -20.25 17.33
CA LEU A 194 22.53 -19.35 18.47
C LEU A 194 21.31 -19.37 19.41
N PRO A 195 21.06 -20.47 20.12
CA PRO A 195 20.07 -20.47 21.21
C PRO A 195 20.53 -19.50 22.31
N VAL A 196 19.59 -18.77 22.89
CA VAL A 196 19.81 -17.79 23.96
C VAL A 196 18.75 -17.92 25.04
N LEU A 197 19.09 -17.46 26.24
CA LEU A 197 18.16 -17.42 27.37
C LEU A 197 17.52 -16.04 27.46
N VAL A 198 16.19 -16.00 27.46
CA VAL A 198 15.39 -14.79 27.60
C VAL A 198 14.67 -14.83 28.93
N ALA A 199 14.98 -13.88 29.81
CA ALA A 199 14.33 -13.67 31.09
C ALA A 199 13.31 -12.52 30.98
N ARG A 200 12.07 -12.75 31.44
CA ARG A 200 11.00 -11.76 31.47
C ARG A 200 10.43 -11.61 32.88
N PRO A 201 10.10 -10.40 33.35
CA PRO A 201 9.35 -10.22 34.59
C PRO A 201 7.99 -10.92 34.52
N GLN A 202 7.59 -11.63 35.59
CA GLN A 202 6.25 -12.24 35.64
C GLN A 202 5.16 -11.19 35.83
N ALA A 203 4.00 -11.38 35.18
CA ALA A 203 2.91 -10.41 35.23
C ALA A 203 2.25 -10.24 36.63
N GLN A 204 2.46 -11.19 37.55
CA GLN A 204 1.83 -11.19 38.89
C GLN A 204 2.61 -10.38 39.96
N SER A 205 3.91 -10.17 39.78
CA SER A 205 4.75 -9.32 40.65
C SER A 205 4.59 -7.81 40.37
N LEU A 206 3.70 -7.45 39.42
CA LEU A 206 3.38 -6.07 39.03
C LEU A 206 2.30 -5.40 39.91
N LYS A 207 1.86 -6.01 41.02
CA LYS A 207 1.02 -5.33 42.01
C LYS A 207 1.91 -4.54 42.98
N PRO A 208 1.79 -3.20 43.06
CA PRO A 208 2.58 -2.41 44.00
C PRO A 208 2.23 -2.79 45.45
N GLN A 209 3.25 -2.94 46.29
CA GLN A 209 3.09 -3.33 47.71
C GLN A 209 2.48 -2.22 48.61
N ASN A 210 2.08 -1.06 48.07
CA ASN A 210 1.48 0.02 48.86
C ASN A 210 0.19 0.57 48.21
N PRO A 211 -0.99 0.39 48.83
CA PRO A 211 -2.28 0.87 48.30
C PRO A 211 -2.55 2.35 48.66
N GLY A 212 -1.53 3.21 48.61
CA GLY A 212 -1.59 4.59 49.13
C GLY A 212 -1.48 5.74 48.11
N ASN A 213 -0.75 5.58 47.00
CA ASN A 213 -0.52 6.67 46.04
C ASN A 213 -1.10 6.35 44.67
N LYS A 214 -2.25 6.95 44.35
CA LYS A 214 -2.99 6.75 43.08
C LYS A 214 -2.57 7.69 41.94
N GLU A 215 -1.52 8.51 42.10
CA GLU A 215 -1.15 9.53 41.09
C GLU A 215 0.06 9.18 40.19
N SER A 216 0.69 8.02 40.36
CA SER A 216 1.83 7.59 39.51
C SER A 216 1.59 6.24 38.82
N GLN A 217 0.42 6.05 38.20
CA GLN A 217 0.17 4.90 37.32
C GLN A 217 0.82 5.10 35.93
N GLY A 218 2.15 5.07 35.87
CA GLY A 218 2.85 4.88 34.61
C GLY A 218 2.65 3.45 34.12
N LYS A 219 2.22 3.25 32.85
CA LYS A 219 2.26 1.93 32.18
C LYS A 219 3.68 1.36 32.32
N GLN A 220 3.86 0.38 33.21
CA GLN A 220 5.16 -0.26 33.41
C GLN A 220 5.54 -1.05 32.14
N ILE A 221 6.74 -0.80 31.62
CA ILE A 221 7.16 -1.23 30.28
C ILE A 221 7.58 -2.70 30.30
N ASN A 222 7.09 -3.50 29.33
CA ASN A 222 7.54 -4.88 29.15
C ASN A 222 8.96 -4.93 28.57
N TYR A 223 9.92 -5.33 29.40
CA TYR A 223 11.30 -5.56 28.99
C TYR A 223 11.70 -7.03 29.11
N GLN A 224 12.75 -7.42 28.39
CA GLN A 224 13.36 -8.74 28.48
C GLN A 224 14.88 -8.62 28.57
N ILE A 225 15.51 -9.51 29.33
CA ILE A 225 16.96 -9.62 29.42
C ILE A 225 17.38 -10.86 28.63
N THR A 226 18.22 -10.67 27.62
CA THR A 226 18.70 -11.74 26.74
C THR A 226 20.15 -12.06 27.08
N ILE A 227 20.40 -13.27 27.58
CA ILE A 227 21.75 -13.73 27.93
C ILE A 227 22.37 -14.48 26.75
N LEU A 228 23.55 -14.01 26.34
CA LEU A 228 24.25 -14.40 25.13
C LEU A 228 25.63 -14.98 25.49
N PRO A 229 25.83 -16.30 25.41
CA PRO A 229 27.17 -16.87 25.46
C PRO A 229 27.95 -16.51 24.19
N ASN A 230 29.21 -16.08 24.35
CA ASN A 230 30.06 -15.60 23.27
C ASN A 230 31.42 -16.29 23.24
N ALA A 231 31.99 -16.40 22.04
CA ALA A 231 33.38 -16.84 21.84
C ALA A 231 34.38 -15.76 22.31
N PRO A 232 35.57 -16.16 22.78
CA PRO A 232 36.66 -15.23 23.06
C PRO A 232 37.17 -14.55 21.77
N GLU A 233 37.55 -13.27 21.88
CA GLU A 233 38.04 -12.46 20.75
C GLU A 233 39.36 -13.03 20.20
N GLY A 234 39.44 -13.19 18.88
CA GLY A 234 40.67 -13.62 18.19
C GLY A 234 41.11 -15.08 18.37
N TYR A 235 40.33 -15.93 19.05
CA TYR A 235 40.73 -17.31 19.33
C TYR A 235 40.74 -18.22 18.10
N PHE A 236 39.68 -18.16 17.27
CA PHE A 236 39.60 -18.99 16.07
C PHE A 236 40.30 -18.33 14.87
N PRO A 237 41.08 -19.08 14.06
CA PRO A 237 41.81 -18.49 12.93
C PRO A 237 40.89 -17.91 11.84
N ALA A 238 40.93 -16.59 11.63
CA ALA A 238 40.07 -15.88 10.69
C ALA A 238 40.20 -16.39 9.24
N ALA A 239 41.42 -16.77 8.83
CA ALA A 239 41.70 -17.36 7.51
C ALA A 239 40.98 -18.70 7.26
N LYS A 240 40.75 -19.49 8.33
CA LYS A 240 40.03 -20.78 8.27
C LYS A 240 38.51 -20.61 8.31
N LEU A 241 38.03 -19.40 8.58
CA LEU A 241 36.62 -19.00 8.63
C LEU A 241 36.28 -18.03 7.48
N SER A 242 36.97 -18.14 6.35
CA SER A 242 36.70 -17.32 5.17
C SER A 242 35.40 -17.74 4.48
N ALA A 243 34.88 -16.87 3.60
CA ALA A 243 33.65 -17.13 2.84
C ALA A 243 33.70 -18.41 1.97
N ILE A 244 34.90 -18.80 1.54
CA ILE A 244 35.14 -19.93 0.62
C ILE A 244 35.48 -21.21 1.41
N SER A 245 35.78 -21.10 2.70
CA SER A 245 36.14 -22.24 3.53
C SER A 245 34.94 -23.08 3.93
N ASN A 246 35.14 -24.40 3.98
CA ASN A 246 34.20 -25.36 4.54
C ASN A 246 34.61 -25.71 5.99
N SER A 247 33.68 -25.48 6.92
CA SER A 247 33.84 -25.80 8.36
C SER A 247 32.96 -26.97 8.82
N ILE A 248 32.13 -27.54 7.93
CA ILE A 248 31.24 -28.67 8.23
C ILE A 248 31.60 -29.83 7.29
N ARG A 249 32.29 -30.83 7.81
CA ARG A 249 32.67 -32.04 7.07
C ARG A 249 31.57 -33.08 7.19
N ARG A 250 30.98 -33.49 6.07
CA ARG A 250 30.11 -34.67 6.02
C ARG A 250 30.97 -35.91 5.80
N ASN A 251 30.66 -36.99 6.54
CA ASN A 251 31.16 -38.38 6.49
C ASN A 251 32.52 -38.65 5.83
N GLY A 252 33.41 -39.35 6.54
CA GLY A 252 34.78 -39.70 6.11
C GLY A 252 34.90 -40.64 4.91
N ALA A 253 34.31 -40.30 3.77
CA ALA A 253 34.74 -40.78 2.47
C ALA A 253 35.81 -39.80 1.94
N GLU A 254 36.91 -40.34 1.43
CA GLU A 254 37.98 -39.59 0.78
C GLU A 254 37.43 -38.89 -0.48
N GLU A 255 36.93 -37.67 -0.36
CA GLU A 255 36.54 -36.86 -1.50
C GLU A 255 37.71 -36.00 -2.00
N SER A 256 37.86 -35.99 -3.33
CA SER A 256 38.83 -35.22 -4.11
C SER A 256 38.79 -33.72 -3.77
N LYS A 257 39.91 -33.01 -3.96
CA LYS A 257 40.08 -31.60 -3.58
C LYS A 257 39.07 -30.62 -4.24
N ASP A 258 38.27 -31.06 -5.22
CA ASP A 258 37.39 -30.22 -6.04
C ASP A 258 35.91 -30.15 -5.61
N SER A 259 35.46 -30.86 -4.55
CA SER A 259 34.02 -30.95 -4.17
C SER A 259 33.61 -30.27 -2.84
N LYS A 260 34.41 -29.38 -2.24
CA LYS A 260 34.06 -28.77 -0.94
C LYS A 260 33.08 -27.61 -1.07
N VAL A 261 31.82 -27.83 -0.72
CA VAL A 261 30.79 -26.77 -0.63
C VAL A 261 31.15 -25.79 0.51
N PRO A 262 31.34 -24.48 0.25
CA PRO A 262 31.64 -23.48 1.29
C PRO A 262 30.51 -23.31 2.32
N THR A 263 30.87 -22.88 3.54
CA THR A 263 29.92 -22.68 4.65
C THR A 263 29.94 -21.23 5.20
N PRO A 264 29.57 -20.21 4.39
CA PRO A 264 29.68 -18.80 4.78
C PRO A 264 28.77 -18.38 5.94
N PHE A 265 27.54 -18.88 6.07
CA PHE A 265 26.63 -18.55 7.17
C PHE A 265 27.15 -19.07 8.50
N TYR A 266 27.59 -20.33 8.55
CA TYR A 266 28.21 -20.91 9.74
C TYR A 266 29.48 -20.14 10.12
N ASN A 267 30.35 -19.86 9.15
CA ASN A 267 31.62 -19.16 9.39
C ASN A 267 31.41 -17.73 9.89
N ASN A 268 30.51 -16.96 9.27
CA ASN A 268 30.18 -15.61 9.70
C ASN A 268 29.48 -15.61 11.06
N THR A 269 28.64 -16.61 11.37
CA THR A 269 28.02 -16.77 12.70
C THR A 269 29.10 -16.89 13.78
N LEU A 270 30.07 -17.79 13.60
CA LEU A 270 31.15 -17.99 14.56
C LEU A 270 32.05 -16.76 14.68
N LYS A 271 32.36 -16.10 13.56
CA LYS A 271 33.09 -14.82 13.55
C LYS A 271 32.33 -13.75 14.34
N ALA A 272 31.04 -13.58 14.09
CA ALA A 272 30.20 -12.57 14.75
C ALA A 272 30.27 -12.70 16.28
N GLU A 273 30.22 -13.94 16.80
CA GLU A 273 30.27 -14.18 18.25
C GLU A 273 31.55 -13.72 18.93
N SER A 274 32.69 -13.75 18.24
CA SER A 274 33.95 -13.24 18.75
C SER A 274 34.08 -11.71 18.69
N GLN A 275 33.21 -11.02 17.94
CA GLN A 275 33.36 -9.60 17.59
C GLN A 275 32.39 -8.64 18.30
N PHE A 276 31.52 -9.13 19.20
CA PHE A 276 30.55 -8.27 19.91
C PHE A 276 31.22 -7.13 20.69
N VAL A 277 32.31 -7.42 21.40
CA VAL A 277 33.08 -6.41 22.16
C VAL A 277 33.75 -5.41 21.22
N SER A 278 34.27 -5.87 20.08
CA SER A 278 34.89 -5.03 19.06
C SER A 278 33.91 -4.05 18.41
N TYR A 279 32.67 -4.50 18.13
CA TYR A 279 31.60 -3.63 17.63
C TYR A 279 31.07 -2.67 18.71
N LEU A 280 30.99 -3.09 19.97
CA LEU A 280 30.64 -2.18 21.06
C LEU A 280 31.63 -1.02 21.17
N LYS A 281 32.95 -1.32 21.10
CA LYS A 281 34.01 -0.31 21.10
C LYS A 281 33.88 0.65 19.92
N LEU A 282 33.54 0.14 18.72
CA LEU A 282 33.31 0.96 17.53
C LEU A 282 32.18 1.97 17.76
N LEU A 283 31.01 1.48 18.16
CA LEU A 283 29.81 2.30 18.34
C LEU A 283 29.99 3.33 19.47
N HIS A 284 30.68 2.96 20.54
CA HIS A 284 31.01 3.88 21.63
C HIS A 284 31.96 4.98 21.15
N ARG A 285 33.01 4.63 20.39
CA ARG A 285 33.94 5.60 19.81
C ARG A 285 33.22 6.57 18.88
N THR A 286 32.40 6.08 17.96
CA THR A 286 31.66 6.95 17.03
C THR A 286 30.65 7.84 17.74
N SER A 287 29.98 7.33 18.78
CA SER A 287 29.08 8.14 19.60
C SER A 287 29.80 9.28 20.33
N ASN A 288 31.08 9.13 20.67
CA ASN A 288 31.85 10.20 21.30
C ASN A 288 32.41 11.20 20.27
N THR A 289 32.65 10.76 19.03
CA THR A 289 33.13 11.63 17.94
C THR A 289 32.02 12.45 17.29
N CYS A 290 30.80 11.91 17.18
CA CYS A 290 29.66 12.57 16.56
C CYS A 290 28.49 12.65 17.55
N ALA A 291 28.15 13.86 18.01
CA ALA A 291 27.07 14.08 18.99
C ALA A 291 25.70 13.66 18.44
N SER A 292 25.42 13.94 17.16
CA SER A 292 24.17 13.61 16.48
C SER A 292 23.97 12.11 16.19
N PHE A 293 24.99 11.27 16.42
CA PHE A 293 24.97 9.85 16.05
C PHE A 293 23.85 9.06 16.73
N LYS A 294 23.65 9.27 18.05
CA LYS A 294 22.61 8.58 18.82
C LYS A 294 21.22 8.91 18.28
N ASP A 295 20.97 10.18 18.00
CA ASP A 295 19.69 10.68 17.50
C ASP A 295 19.42 10.18 16.08
N ALA A 296 20.44 10.16 15.21
CA ALA A 296 20.34 9.56 13.88
C ALA A 296 20.06 8.04 13.91
N CYS A 297 20.59 7.32 14.92
CA CYS A 297 20.28 5.92 15.15
C CYS A 297 18.83 5.70 15.61
N ILE A 298 18.26 6.61 16.41
CA ILE A 298 16.85 6.58 16.81
C ILE A 298 15.95 6.81 15.59
N LEU A 299 16.25 7.81 14.75
CA LEU A 299 15.51 8.04 13.50
C LEU A 299 15.55 6.81 12.57
N GLY A 300 16.74 6.23 12.36
CA GLY A 300 16.90 5.02 11.57
C GLY A 300 16.12 3.82 12.12
N ARG A 301 16.09 3.67 13.45
CA ARG A 301 15.28 2.64 14.11
C ARG A 301 13.79 2.84 13.87
N THR A 302 13.28 4.06 14.07
CA THR A 302 11.87 4.38 13.82
C THR A 302 11.50 4.08 12.37
N TRP A 303 12.34 4.49 11.42
CA TRP A 303 12.14 4.23 9.99
C TRP A 303 12.09 2.73 9.65
N LEU A 304 13.01 1.93 10.19
CA LEU A 304 13.03 0.47 10.01
C LEU A 304 11.78 -0.20 10.61
N GLN A 305 11.36 0.24 11.81
CA GLN A 305 10.18 -0.30 12.50
C GLN A 305 8.89 -0.07 11.72
N GLN A 306 8.69 1.12 11.14
CA GLN A 306 7.50 1.40 10.34
C GLN A 306 7.41 0.51 9.09
N ARG A 307 8.56 0.09 8.56
CA ARG A 307 8.68 -0.81 7.39
C ARG A 307 8.77 -2.29 7.77
N GLY A 308 8.75 -2.62 9.06
CA GLY A 308 8.77 -4.00 9.54
C GLY A 308 10.14 -4.68 9.48
N PHE A 309 11.22 -3.91 9.32
CA PHE A 309 12.58 -4.45 9.31
C PHE A 309 13.15 -4.62 10.72
N GLY A 310 13.89 -5.70 10.93
CA GLY A 310 14.51 -6.06 12.20
C GLY A 310 15.82 -6.80 12.03
N GLY A 311 16.51 -7.05 13.14
CA GLY A 311 17.76 -7.83 13.13
C GLY A 311 17.55 -9.32 12.88
N ASP A 312 16.33 -9.81 13.07
CA ASP A 312 15.93 -11.20 12.83
C ASP A 312 15.94 -11.52 11.33
N ILE A 313 16.41 -12.70 10.96
CA ILE A 313 16.37 -13.23 9.58
C ILE A 313 14.94 -13.15 9.01
N THR A 314 13.92 -13.43 9.82
CA THR A 314 12.52 -13.36 9.36
C THR A 314 12.00 -11.94 9.16
N ASP A 315 12.58 -10.96 9.88
CA ASP A 315 12.28 -9.53 9.76
C ASP A 315 13.23 -8.83 8.78
N GLY A 316 13.88 -9.59 7.90
CA GLY A 316 14.72 -9.07 6.83
C GLY A 316 16.20 -8.89 7.18
N GLY A 317 16.66 -9.29 8.37
CA GLY A 317 18.08 -9.38 8.72
C GLY A 317 18.84 -8.05 8.75
N PHE A 318 18.13 -6.92 8.73
CA PHE A 318 18.70 -5.57 8.80
C PHE A 318 17.95 -4.74 9.86
N GLY A 319 18.54 -4.69 11.05
CA GLY A 319 17.97 -3.99 12.21
C GLY A 319 18.75 -2.74 12.64
N HIS A 320 18.40 -2.23 13.81
CA HIS A 320 19.06 -1.07 14.43
C HIS A 320 20.59 -1.22 14.56
N PHE A 321 21.08 -2.42 14.90
CA PHE A 321 22.52 -2.70 14.97
C PHE A 321 23.20 -2.54 13.61
N HIS A 322 22.62 -3.13 12.56
CA HIS A 322 23.15 -3.06 11.20
C HIS A 322 23.15 -1.63 10.68
N TRP A 323 22.09 -0.86 10.97
CA TRP A 323 22.03 0.58 10.68
C TRP A 323 23.12 1.37 11.40
N ALA A 324 23.28 1.17 12.70
CA ALA A 324 24.28 1.89 13.50
C ALA A 324 25.71 1.57 13.06
N VAL A 325 26.00 0.29 12.77
CA VAL A 325 27.31 -0.13 12.26
C VAL A 325 27.57 0.43 10.87
N LEU A 326 26.59 0.38 9.96
CA LEU A 326 26.74 0.98 8.63
C LEU A 326 27.06 2.47 8.74
N MET A 327 26.30 3.23 9.53
CA MET A 327 26.55 4.66 9.73
C MET A 327 27.91 4.92 10.38
N ALA A 328 28.31 4.12 11.38
CA ALA A 328 29.62 4.21 12.02
C ALA A 328 30.78 3.97 11.03
N LEU A 329 30.63 3.00 10.12
CA LEU A 329 31.63 2.70 9.09
C LEU A 329 31.68 3.80 8.02
N LEU A 330 30.53 4.39 7.66
CA LEU A 330 30.46 5.52 6.71
C LEU A 330 31.04 6.84 7.29
N LEU A 331 31.01 7.00 8.61
CA LEU A 331 31.66 8.10 9.33
C LEU A 331 33.18 7.93 9.45
N GLN A 332 33.71 6.73 9.17
CA GLN A 332 35.15 6.44 9.24
C GLN A 332 35.77 6.23 7.85
N THR A 333 35.00 5.65 6.92
CA THR A 333 35.46 5.19 5.60
C THR A 333 34.33 5.32 4.56
N GLY A 334 34.59 4.92 3.31
CA GLY A 334 33.56 4.81 2.25
C GLY A 334 33.65 5.85 1.14
N GLY A 335 34.46 6.90 1.31
CA GLY A 335 34.83 7.87 0.28
C GLY A 335 35.99 7.41 -0.61
N ARG A 336 36.39 8.27 -1.56
CA ARG A 336 37.55 8.02 -2.44
C ARG A 336 38.81 7.87 -1.55
N LYS A 337 39.63 6.86 -1.81
CA LYS A 337 40.86 6.53 -1.04
C LYS A 337 40.65 6.22 0.46
N GLY A 338 39.44 5.84 0.89
CA GLY A 338 39.17 5.42 2.27
C GLY A 338 38.86 6.56 3.24
N GLU A 339 38.67 7.79 2.74
CA GLU A 339 38.17 8.92 3.53
C GLU A 339 36.73 8.68 4.02
N PRO A 340 36.30 9.31 5.12
CA PRO A 340 34.93 9.20 5.61
C PRO A 340 33.94 9.78 4.60
N LEU A 341 32.90 9.01 4.27
CA LEU A 341 31.84 9.48 3.36
C LEU A 341 30.91 10.51 4.06
N LEU A 342 30.76 10.40 5.37
CA LEU A 342 29.93 11.27 6.19
C LEU A 342 30.80 12.14 7.12
N SER A 343 30.43 13.40 7.30
CA SER A 343 31.07 14.29 8.28
C SER A 343 30.44 14.13 9.67
N SER A 344 31.26 14.19 10.72
CA SER A 344 30.81 14.17 12.12
C SER A 344 30.09 15.45 12.55
N SER A 345 30.16 16.53 11.75
CA SER A 345 29.51 17.82 12.01
C SER A 345 28.05 17.89 11.57
N LEU A 346 27.53 16.86 10.90
CA LEU A 346 26.17 16.86 10.36
C LEU A 346 25.09 16.71 11.44
N HIS A 347 23.92 17.28 11.16
CA HIS A 347 22.73 17.09 11.99
C HIS A 347 22.16 15.66 11.89
N ALA A 348 21.37 15.21 12.87
CA ALA A 348 20.79 13.87 12.89
C ALA A 348 19.94 13.54 11.64
N SER A 349 19.13 14.51 11.18
CA SER A 349 18.31 14.39 9.96
C SER A 349 19.16 14.27 8.69
N GLN A 350 20.29 14.97 8.61
CA GLN A 350 21.23 14.90 7.49
C GLN A 350 21.98 13.56 7.48
N LEU A 351 22.42 13.07 8.65
CA LEU A 351 23.02 11.74 8.77
C LEU A 351 22.05 10.63 8.37
N PHE A 352 20.79 10.76 8.77
CA PHE A 352 19.72 9.86 8.33
C PHE A 352 19.54 9.88 6.81
N LYS A 353 19.37 11.07 6.20
CA LYS A 353 19.21 11.25 4.75
C LYS A 353 20.40 10.69 3.97
N ALA A 354 21.63 10.96 4.42
CA ALA A 354 22.83 10.49 3.75
C ALA A 354 22.99 8.96 3.84
N THR A 355 22.68 8.36 4.99
CA THR A 355 22.66 6.89 5.14
C THR A 355 21.59 6.25 4.24
N LEU A 356 20.42 6.89 4.13
CA LEU A 356 19.34 6.46 3.24
C LEU A 356 19.76 6.53 1.75
N GLN A 357 20.41 7.62 1.34
CA GLN A 357 20.95 7.79 -0.01
C GLN A 357 22.00 6.73 -0.34
N TYR A 358 22.83 6.35 0.63
CA TYR A 358 23.77 5.25 0.49
C TYR A 358 23.06 3.92 0.27
N LEU A 359 22.04 3.60 1.07
CA LEU A 359 21.24 2.38 0.90
C LEU A 359 20.50 2.33 -0.44
N ALA A 360 20.02 3.47 -0.95
CA ALA A 360 19.34 3.56 -2.24
C ALA A 360 20.29 3.33 -3.43
N SER A 361 21.52 3.86 -3.39
CA SER A 361 22.49 3.82 -4.50
C SER A 361 23.40 2.57 -4.50
N SER A 362 23.73 2.03 -3.32
CA SER A 362 24.70 0.92 -3.17
C SER A 362 24.25 -0.41 -3.78
N ASN A 363 22.94 -0.63 -3.98
CA ASN A 363 22.38 -1.86 -4.57
C ASN A 363 22.94 -3.14 -3.92
N LEU A 364 22.80 -3.27 -2.60
CA LEU A 364 23.36 -4.34 -1.76
C LEU A 364 23.01 -5.78 -2.19
N HIS A 365 21.96 -5.95 -3.01
CA HIS A 365 21.53 -7.25 -3.52
C HIS A 365 22.27 -7.70 -4.80
N LYS A 366 23.03 -6.81 -5.46
CA LYS A 366 23.79 -7.07 -6.70
C LYS A 366 25.29 -6.82 -6.54
N LYS A 367 25.66 -5.76 -5.81
CA LYS A 367 27.05 -5.32 -5.66
C LYS A 367 27.63 -5.79 -4.33
N VAL A 368 28.91 -6.16 -4.35
CA VAL A 368 29.70 -6.43 -3.15
C VAL A 368 30.21 -5.09 -2.62
N VAL A 369 29.87 -4.77 -1.37
CA VAL A 369 30.33 -3.55 -0.72
C VAL A 369 31.36 -3.90 0.34
N ILE A 370 32.54 -3.28 0.25
CA ILE A 370 33.64 -3.44 1.21
C ILE A 370 33.88 -2.08 1.86
N LEU A 371 33.82 -2.03 3.18
CA LEU A 371 34.08 -0.84 3.99
C LEU A 371 35.27 -1.10 4.90
N GLY A 372 36.25 -0.20 4.86
CA GLY A 372 37.44 -0.24 5.71
C GLY A 372 38.71 0.21 4.98
N PRO A 373 39.83 0.37 5.71
CA PRO A 373 41.09 0.90 5.16
C PRO A 373 41.82 -0.12 4.28
N ASN A 374 41.58 -1.42 4.48
CA ASN A 374 42.23 -2.49 3.74
C ASN A 374 41.34 -2.94 2.58
N MET A 375 41.65 -2.50 1.36
CA MET A 375 40.92 -2.88 0.15
C MET A 375 41.26 -4.34 -0.22
N THR A 376 40.53 -5.30 0.36
CA THR A 376 40.57 -6.70 -0.07
C THR A 376 39.91 -6.83 -1.46
N SER A 377 40.43 -7.72 -2.32
CA SER A 377 39.81 -7.96 -3.63
C SER A 377 38.40 -8.55 -3.47
N PRO A 378 37.42 -8.14 -4.30
CA PRO A 378 36.02 -8.57 -4.18
C PRO A 378 35.83 -10.08 -4.43
N GLU A 379 36.77 -10.73 -5.12
CA GLU A 379 36.73 -12.16 -5.40
C GLU A 379 36.92 -13.02 -4.14
N VAL A 380 37.73 -12.57 -3.18
CA VAL A 380 38.01 -13.29 -1.93
C VAL A 380 36.81 -13.27 -0.97
N VAL A 381 35.97 -12.25 -1.10
CA VAL A 381 34.82 -11.99 -0.22
C VAL A 381 33.51 -12.49 -0.85
N ARG A 382 33.54 -12.95 -2.10
CA ARG A 382 32.35 -13.36 -2.84
C ARG A 382 31.68 -14.57 -2.17
N GLN A 383 30.42 -14.40 -1.83
CA GLN A 383 29.57 -15.45 -1.24
C GLN A 383 28.14 -15.33 -1.75
N THR A 384 27.32 -16.33 -1.47
CA THR A 384 25.89 -16.35 -1.80
C THR A 384 25.12 -15.41 -0.88
N GLY A 385 24.44 -14.41 -1.45
CA GLY A 385 23.60 -13.45 -0.71
C GLY A 385 24.16 -12.01 -0.72
N PRO A 386 23.50 -11.08 -0.01
CA PRO A 386 23.95 -9.69 0.15
C PRO A 386 25.27 -9.59 0.93
N ILE A 387 26.16 -8.69 0.50
CA ILE A 387 27.51 -8.56 1.09
C ILE A 387 27.81 -7.11 1.44
N LEU A 388 27.92 -6.84 2.74
CA LEU A 388 28.52 -5.64 3.31
C LEU A 388 29.66 -6.08 4.23
N TYR A 389 30.88 -5.99 3.72
CA TYR A 389 32.05 -6.53 4.38
C TYR A 389 32.79 -5.45 5.17
N ASP A 390 33.02 -5.71 6.46
CA ASP A 390 33.91 -4.91 7.32
C ASP A 390 35.33 -5.45 7.16
N SER A 391 36.22 -4.69 6.51
CA SER A 391 37.59 -5.12 6.23
C SER A 391 38.47 -5.20 7.47
N VAL A 392 38.11 -4.52 8.57
CA VAL A 392 38.90 -4.49 9.81
C VAL A 392 38.62 -5.74 10.63
N ARG A 393 37.37 -6.18 10.66
CA ARG A 393 36.91 -7.36 11.44
C ARG A 393 36.71 -8.62 10.59
N GLU A 394 36.93 -8.51 9.29
CA GLU A 394 36.86 -9.61 8.32
C GLU A 394 35.54 -10.39 8.33
N ILE A 395 34.41 -9.66 8.42
CA ILE A 395 33.07 -10.25 8.55
C ILE A 395 32.08 -9.60 7.57
N ASN A 396 31.17 -10.40 7.00
CA ASN A 396 30.00 -9.86 6.33
C ASN A 396 28.93 -9.51 7.36
N ILE A 397 28.59 -8.22 7.48
CA ILE A 397 27.57 -7.72 8.39
C ILE A 397 26.17 -8.22 7.97
N LEU A 398 25.92 -8.44 6.69
CA LEU A 398 24.60 -8.82 6.15
C LEU A 398 24.40 -10.32 5.96
N PHE A 399 25.15 -11.17 6.67
CA PHE A 399 25.08 -12.62 6.51
C PHE A 399 23.71 -13.24 6.87
N ASN A 400 22.92 -12.53 7.70
CA ASN A 400 21.55 -12.88 8.08
C ASN A 400 20.49 -12.37 7.08
N MET A 401 20.88 -11.53 6.13
CA MET A 401 19.96 -10.90 5.18
C MET A 401 19.75 -11.81 3.97
N THR A 402 18.49 -12.04 3.59
CA THR A 402 18.13 -12.76 2.36
C THR A 402 18.21 -11.84 1.14
N THR A 403 18.35 -12.41 -0.07
CA THR A 403 18.40 -11.58 -1.29
C THR A 403 17.08 -10.83 -1.55
N CYS A 404 15.92 -11.38 -1.16
CA CYS A 404 14.63 -10.71 -1.29
C CYS A 404 14.52 -9.51 -0.33
N SER A 405 14.89 -9.68 0.94
CA SER A 405 14.88 -8.58 1.92
C SER A 405 15.86 -7.45 1.57
N ALA A 406 17.04 -7.77 1.03
CA ALA A 406 18.00 -6.75 0.58
C ALA A 406 17.47 -5.92 -0.60
N PHE A 407 16.77 -6.57 -1.52
CA PHE A 407 16.11 -5.87 -2.61
C PHE A 407 14.95 -5.00 -2.09
N MET A 408 14.13 -5.52 -1.17
CA MET A 408 13.04 -4.76 -0.54
C MET A 408 13.54 -3.54 0.26
N LEU A 409 14.63 -3.67 1.02
CA LEU A 409 15.26 -2.56 1.74
C LEU A 409 15.74 -1.47 0.77
N ASN A 410 16.35 -1.86 -0.35
CA ASN A 410 16.81 -0.92 -1.37
C ASN A 410 15.64 -0.17 -2.02
N GLU A 411 14.54 -0.85 -2.31
CA GLU A 411 13.32 -0.20 -2.85
C GLU A 411 12.69 0.75 -1.84
N HIS A 412 12.56 0.37 -0.56
CA HIS A 412 12.08 1.28 0.48
C HIS A 412 13.02 2.49 0.67
N ALA A 413 14.33 2.30 0.54
CA ALA A 413 15.30 3.39 0.62
C ALA A 413 15.13 4.37 -0.56
N LYS A 414 14.93 3.87 -1.78
CA LYS A 414 14.65 4.72 -2.96
C LYS A 414 13.36 5.50 -2.80
N LEU A 415 12.26 4.83 -2.43
CA LEU A 415 10.96 5.48 -2.23
C LEU A 415 11.02 6.57 -1.15
N SER A 416 11.72 6.28 -0.04
CA SER A 416 11.90 7.24 1.04
C SER A 416 12.79 8.42 0.62
N LEU A 417 13.82 8.18 -0.21
CA LEU A 417 14.68 9.25 -0.72
C LEU A 417 13.94 10.16 -1.70
N THR A 418 13.11 9.60 -2.58
CA THR A 418 12.23 10.38 -3.46
C THR A 418 11.28 11.25 -2.64
N ALA A 419 10.67 10.70 -1.59
CA ALA A 419 9.78 11.44 -0.70
C ALA A 419 10.48 12.59 0.05
N VAL A 420 11.70 12.34 0.58
CA VAL A 420 12.49 13.38 1.27
C VAL A 420 12.96 14.50 0.33
N ASN A 421 13.13 14.18 -0.95
CA ASN A 421 13.57 15.15 -1.95
C ASN A 421 12.41 15.86 -2.65
N ASP A 422 11.16 15.49 -2.37
CA ASP A 422 9.99 16.19 -2.89
C ASP A 422 9.81 17.52 -2.14
N PRO A 423 9.97 18.68 -2.81
CA PRO A 423 9.84 19.98 -2.17
C PRO A 423 8.37 20.39 -1.93
N GLN A 424 7.40 19.69 -2.56
CA GLN A 424 5.99 20.10 -2.58
C GLN A 424 5.14 19.44 -1.49
N ALA A 425 5.64 18.38 -0.84
CA ALA A 425 4.87 17.60 0.11
C ALA A 425 5.59 17.44 1.46
N ASN A 426 4.87 17.67 2.55
CA ASN A 426 5.38 17.31 3.87
C ASN A 426 5.31 15.79 4.05
N GLN A 427 6.42 15.11 3.74
CA GLN A 427 6.50 13.65 3.77
C GLN A 427 7.02 13.09 5.10
N PHE A 428 7.05 13.90 6.17
CA PHE A 428 7.49 13.46 7.50
C PHE A 428 6.68 12.26 8.01
N ASP A 429 5.35 12.36 7.92
CA ASP A 429 4.43 11.32 8.36
C ASP A 429 4.60 10.01 7.60
N SER A 430 4.85 10.10 6.30
CA SER A 430 5.14 8.97 5.42
C SER A 430 6.43 8.22 5.84
N LEU A 431 7.41 8.94 6.37
CA LEU A 431 8.69 8.34 6.77
C LEU A 431 8.64 7.70 8.16
N PHE A 432 8.05 8.38 9.14
CA PHE A 432 8.20 8.04 10.56
C PHE A 432 6.90 7.68 11.29
N ILE A 433 5.73 8.13 10.81
CA ILE A 433 4.45 7.94 11.51
C ILE A 433 3.64 6.79 10.91
N THR A 434 3.52 6.74 9.59
CA THR A 434 2.69 5.76 8.87
C THR A 434 3.33 4.38 8.88
N LYS A 435 2.59 3.38 9.39
CA LYS A 435 3.04 1.98 9.37
C LYS A 435 2.89 1.38 7.98
N VAL A 436 4.01 1.25 7.27
CA VAL A 436 4.11 0.75 5.89
C VAL A 436 3.98 -0.77 5.80
N ASN A 437 4.33 -1.52 6.85
CA ASN A 437 4.26 -2.99 6.87
C ASN A 437 2.81 -3.53 6.89
N GLN A 438 2.09 -3.32 5.80
CA GLN A 438 0.73 -3.79 5.52
C GLN A 438 0.77 -4.54 4.17
N PRO A 439 0.79 -5.87 4.17
CA PRO A 439 1.04 -6.65 2.96
C PRO A 439 0.09 -6.31 1.80
N LEU A 440 -1.23 -6.25 2.06
CA LEU A 440 -2.26 -5.93 1.06
C LEU A 440 -2.10 -4.54 0.40
N GLN A 441 -1.40 -3.62 1.07
CA GLN A 441 -1.11 -2.30 0.53
C GLN A 441 0.20 -2.27 -0.27
N ILE A 442 1.06 -3.29 -0.17
CA ILE A 442 2.36 -3.36 -0.85
C ILE A 442 2.32 -4.28 -2.07
N PHE A 443 1.72 -5.45 -1.94
CA PHE A 443 1.77 -6.52 -2.95
C PHE A 443 0.42 -6.72 -3.64
N ASP A 444 0.48 -7.18 -4.88
CA ASP A 444 -0.69 -7.41 -5.73
C ASP A 444 -1.23 -8.84 -5.61
N LEU A 445 -0.31 -9.81 -5.48
CA LEU A 445 -0.61 -11.24 -5.43
C LEU A 445 0.06 -11.88 -4.22
N PHE A 446 -0.67 -12.77 -3.56
CA PHE A 446 -0.17 -13.57 -2.45
C PHE A 446 -0.27 -15.05 -2.75
N VAL A 447 0.77 -15.79 -2.36
CA VAL A 447 0.80 -17.25 -2.41
C VAL A 447 1.24 -17.77 -1.06
N LYS A 448 0.36 -18.51 -0.40
CA LYS A 448 0.66 -19.22 0.83
C LYS A 448 1.05 -20.64 0.48
N ILE A 449 2.27 -21.01 0.87
CA ILE A 449 2.91 -22.27 0.52
C ILE A 449 3.07 -23.09 1.79
N CYS A 450 2.49 -24.30 1.78
CA CYS A 450 2.69 -25.29 2.82
C CYS A 450 3.87 -26.19 2.42
N PRO A 451 5.03 -26.13 3.09
CA PRO A 451 6.17 -26.97 2.74
C PRO A 451 5.84 -28.45 3.07
N PRO A 452 6.03 -29.39 2.12
CA PRO A 452 5.77 -30.80 2.36
C PRO A 452 6.81 -31.39 3.33
N SER A 453 6.36 -32.24 4.26
CA SER A 453 7.15 -32.82 5.36
C SER A 453 8.46 -33.51 4.91
N ASN A 454 8.47 -34.06 3.70
CA ASN A 454 9.63 -34.78 3.14
C ASN A 454 10.73 -33.82 2.66
N THR A 455 10.39 -32.62 2.18
CA THR A 455 11.34 -31.66 1.62
C THR A 455 12.24 -31.04 2.69
N THR A 456 11.72 -30.82 3.89
CA THR A 456 12.51 -30.42 5.06
C THR A 456 13.58 -31.45 5.47
N GLN A 457 13.32 -32.74 5.24
CA GLN A 457 14.29 -33.81 5.58
C GLN A 457 15.43 -33.86 4.55
N THR A 458 15.13 -33.76 3.25
CA THR A 458 16.15 -33.77 2.20
C THR A 458 17.02 -32.51 2.21
N LEU A 459 16.46 -31.33 2.48
CA LEU A 459 17.21 -30.07 2.59
C LEU A 459 18.05 -29.97 3.88
N SER A 460 17.62 -30.64 4.96
CA SER A 460 18.41 -30.72 6.20
C SER A 460 19.76 -31.43 6.00
N SER A 461 19.84 -32.35 5.04
CA SER A 461 21.09 -33.02 4.67
C SER A 461 22.04 -32.17 3.82
N ALA A 462 21.72 -30.91 3.53
CA ALA A 462 22.51 -30.02 2.65
C ALA A 462 23.10 -28.75 3.32
N SER A 463 22.62 -28.29 4.49
CA SER A 463 22.79 -26.87 4.89
C SER A 463 24.10 -26.45 5.58
N ASP A 464 24.46 -25.19 5.36
CA ASP A 464 25.48 -24.33 6.00
C ASP A 464 25.04 -23.88 7.43
N GLY A 465 24.31 -24.74 8.16
CA GLY A 465 23.74 -24.41 9.47
C GLY A 465 22.55 -23.42 9.43
N ARG A 466 22.11 -22.99 8.25
CA ARG A 466 20.85 -22.25 8.06
C ARG A 466 19.65 -23.15 8.32
N SER A 467 18.55 -22.54 8.78
CA SER A 467 17.28 -23.24 8.95
C SER A 467 16.77 -23.78 7.61
N PRO A 468 16.34 -25.05 7.51
CA PRO A 468 15.86 -25.65 6.27
C PRO A 468 14.73 -24.85 5.59
N ILE A 469 13.86 -24.22 6.37
CA ILE A 469 12.75 -23.40 5.87
C ILE A 469 13.27 -22.15 5.13
N VAL A 470 14.38 -21.55 5.60
CA VAL A 470 14.98 -20.36 4.99
C VAL A 470 15.68 -20.74 3.69
N THR A 471 16.36 -21.90 3.65
CA THR A 471 16.95 -22.42 2.41
C THR A 471 15.86 -22.72 1.37
N PHE A 472 14.76 -23.36 1.78
CA PHE A 472 13.62 -23.60 0.90
C PHE A 472 13.01 -22.30 0.37
N ALA A 473 12.89 -21.28 1.22
CA ALA A 473 12.44 -19.94 0.81
C ALA A 473 13.39 -19.29 -0.22
N GLU A 474 14.71 -19.43 -0.07
CA GLU A 474 15.69 -18.94 -1.06
C GLU A 474 15.56 -19.65 -2.41
N ASP A 475 15.28 -20.96 -2.42
CA ASP A 475 15.04 -21.74 -3.64
C ASP A 475 13.73 -21.34 -4.33
N ILE A 476 12.67 -21.09 -3.55
CA ILE A 476 11.43 -20.49 -4.07
C ILE A 476 11.74 -19.13 -4.71
N TYR A 477 12.45 -18.24 -4.02
CA TYR A 477 12.78 -16.92 -4.54
C TYR A 477 13.57 -17.00 -5.85
N ARG A 478 14.59 -17.87 -5.93
CA ARG A 478 15.41 -18.04 -7.14
C ARG A 478 14.57 -18.55 -8.31
N THR A 479 13.69 -19.51 -8.04
CA THR A 479 12.80 -20.11 -9.04
C THR A 479 11.78 -19.10 -9.56
N LEU A 480 11.09 -18.40 -8.66
CA LEU A 480 10.08 -17.39 -9.02
C LEU A 480 10.68 -16.18 -9.72
N LYS A 481 11.86 -15.71 -9.27
CA LYS A 481 12.55 -14.59 -9.93
C LYS A 481 12.92 -14.91 -11.37
N LYS A 482 13.33 -16.16 -11.65
CA LYS A 482 13.62 -16.61 -13.01
C LYS A 482 12.35 -16.79 -13.84
N ALA A 483 11.28 -17.35 -13.25
CA ALA A 483 10.03 -17.64 -13.95
C ALA A 483 9.19 -16.40 -14.27
N LEU A 484 9.09 -15.45 -13.33
CA LEU A 484 8.30 -14.23 -13.54
C LEU A 484 9.07 -13.15 -14.30
N GLY A 485 10.41 -13.20 -14.28
CA GLY A 485 11.26 -12.27 -15.03
C GLY A 485 10.86 -10.81 -14.81
N GLU A 486 10.52 -10.11 -15.89
CA GLU A 486 10.11 -8.70 -15.86
C GLU A 486 8.66 -8.48 -15.43
N ARG A 487 7.85 -9.54 -15.27
CA ARG A 487 6.46 -9.45 -14.80
C ARG A 487 6.37 -9.13 -13.31
N ALA A 488 7.40 -9.47 -12.53
CA ALA A 488 7.46 -9.17 -11.10
C ALA A 488 8.52 -8.09 -10.82
N LYS A 489 8.09 -6.95 -10.27
CA LYS A 489 8.99 -5.88 -9.83
C LYS A 489 9.64 -6.23 -8.49
N LEU A 490 8.88 -6.80 -7.57
CA LEU A 490 9.31 -7.17 -6.23
C LEU A 490 8.70 -8.51 -5.84
N ILE A 491 9.53 -9.42 -5.33
CA ILE A 491 9.10 -10.68 -4.71
C ILE A 491 9.64 -10.66 -3.29
N ASN A 492 8.73 -10.73 -2.31
CA ASN A 492 9.06 -10.84 -0.91
C ASN A 492 8.58 -12.18 -0.37
N ILE A 493 9.39 -12.80 0.48
CA ILE A 493 9.04 -14.08 1.12
C ILE A 493 9.12 -13.88 2.62
N GLN A 494 7.98 -14.04 3.27
CA GLN A 494 7.85 -14.02 4.73
C GLN A 494 7.87 -15.45 5.24
N VAL A 495 8.86 -15.73 6.07
CA VAL A 495 9.05 -17.01 6.76
C VAL A 495 8.47 -16.87 8.18
N PRO A 496 7.84 -17.92 8.74
CA PRO A 496 7.26 -17.85 10.08
C PRO A 496 8.34 -17.54 11.13
N LYS A 497 7.99 -16.69 12.09
CA LYS A 497 8.90 -16.30 13.17
C LYS A 497 9.20 -17.48 14.08
N SER A 498 10.47 -17.63 14.46
CA SER A 498 10.88 -18.63 15.44
C SER A 498 10.21 -18.37 16.79
N THR A 499 9.47 -19.35 17.31
CA THR A 499 8.77 -19.20 18.59
C THR A 499 9.70 -19.51 19.75
N ALA A 500 9.70 -18.65 20.78
CA ALA A 500 10.38 -18.95 22.03
C ALA A 500 9.80 -20.24 22.65
N TRP A 501 10.69 -21.11 23.14
CA TRP A 501 10.31 -22.39 23.73
C TRP A 501 10.66 -22.44 25.22
N LYS A 502 9.97 -23.33 25.93
CA LYS A 502 10.17 -23.49 27.37
C LYS A 502 11.53 -24.13 27.62
N VAL A 503 12.16 -23.73 28.72
CA VAL A 503 13.40 -24.35 29.21
C VAL A 503 13.15 -25.79 29.66
N THR A 504 11.92 -26.12 30.06
CA THR A 504 11.53 -27.51 30.39
C THR A 504 11.23 -28.32 29.13
N PRO A 505 11.57 -29.62 29.12
CA PRO A 505 11.22 -30.50 28.00
C PRO A 505 9.70 -30.57 27.85
N SER A 506 9.21 -30.14 26.69
CA SER A 506 7.79 -30.15 26.34
C SER A 506 7.62 -30.83 25.00
N SER A 507 6.76 -31.85 24.94
CA SER A 507 6.26 -32.42 23.69
C SER A 507 5.34 -31.38 23.03
N LYS A 508 5.89 -30.52 22.17
CA LYS A 508 5.06 -29.70 21.28
C LYS A 508 4.98 -30.38 19.92
N LYS A 509 3.75 -30.62 19.47
CA LYS A 509 3.45 -30.88 18.05
C LYS A 509 3.92 -29.66 17.26
N SER A 510 4.76 -29.87 16.26
CA SER A 510 5.15 -28.81 15.31
C SER A 510 3.87 -28.23 14.70
N LYS A 511 3.67 -26.92 14.81
CA LYS A 511 2.63 -26.24 14.01
C LYS A 511 3.09 -26.27 12.56
N THR A 512 2.17 -26.47 11.63
CA THR A 512 2.48 -26.31 10.20
C THR A 512 2.96 -24.89 9.94
N GLU A 513 4.21 -24.78 9.51
CA GLU A 513 4.88 -23.52 9.21
C GLU A 513 4.57 -23.13 7.76
N ASN A 514 3.71 -22.14 7.57
CA ASN A 514 3.34 -21.67 6.23
C ASN A 514 4.29 -20.56 5.79
N ILE A 515 4.78 -20.64 4.55
CA ILE A 515 5.56 -19.57 3.91
C ILE A 515 4.59 -18.69 3.13
N LEU A 516 4.71 -17.38 3.29
CA LEU A 516 3.93 -16.43 2.51
C LEU A 516 4.81 -15.73 1.49
N VAL A 517 4.42 -15.78 0.22
CA VAL A 517 5.05 -15.07 -0.89
C VAL A 517 4.15 -13.91 -1.31
N GLY A 518 4.66 -12.68 -1.22
CA GLY A 518 4.01 -11.47 -1.74
C GLY A 518 4.72 -11.00 -3.01
N ILE A 519 3.95 -10.71 -4.06
CA ILE A 519 4.47 -10.33 -5.38
C ILE A 519 3.86 -9.00 -5.80
N MET A 520 4.72 -8.05 -6.17
CA MET A 520 4.33 -6.81 -6.84
C MET A 520 4.58 -6.97 -8.34
N CYS A 521 3.51 -6.88 -9.11
CA CYS A 521 3.52 -7.13 -10.55
C CYS A 521 3.78 -5.83 -11.33
N ASP A 522 4.38 -5.96 -12.52
CA ASP A 522 4.36 -4.89 -13.50
C ASP A 522 3.04 -4.94 -14.27
N PRO A 523 2.15 -3.94 -14.13
CA PRO A 523 0.84 -4.00 -14.78
C PRO A 523 0.92 -4.10 -16.31
N ALA A 524 1.98 -3.60 -16.95
CA ALA A 524 2.12 -3.67 -18.41
C ALA A 524 2.54 -5.06 -18.91
N LYS A 525 3.29 -5.81 -18.08
CA LYS A 525 3.86 -7.11 -18.46
C LYS A 525 3.13 -8.30 -17.83
N ALA A 526 2.44 -8.11 -16.71
CA ALA A 526 1.78 -9.18 -15.97
C ALA A 526 0.70 -9.91 -16.79
N SER A 527 -0.03 -9.19 -17.66
CA SER A 527 -1.11 -9.73 -18.50
C SER A 527 -0.66 -10.17 -19.90
N GLN A 528 0.64 -10.18 -20.22
CA GLN A 528 1.11 -10.61 -21.54
C GLN A 528 0.95 -12.13 -21.70
N GLY A 529 0.13 -12.55 -22.69
CA GLY A 529 -0.21 -13.96 -22.92
C GLY A 529 0.99 -14.85 -23.28
N ARG A 530 1.93 -14.35 -24.09
CA ARG A 530 3.09 -15.12 -24.55
C ARG A 530 4.37 -14.60 -23.91
N GLU A 531 5.28 -15.51 -23.56
CA GLU A 531 6.62 -15.20 -23.09
C GLU A 531 7.63 -15.58 -24.18
N PHE A 532 8.52 -14.65 -24.52
CA PHE A 532 9.55 -14.87 -25.52
C PHE A 532 10.90 -15.11 -24.84
N GLY A 533 11.53 -16.23 -25.20
CA GLY A 533 12.86 -16.64 -24.77
C GLY A 533 13.95 -16.19 -25.74
N PRO A 534 15.15 -16.81 -25.65
CA PRO A 534 16.26 -16.50 -26.54
C PRO A 534 16.02 -17.01 -27.98
N LEU A 535 16.77 -16.45 -28.93
CA LEU A 535 16.83 -16.93 -30.32
C LEU A 535 17.19 -18.42 -30.38
N TYR A 536 16.51 -19.15 -31.25
CA TYR A 536 16.74 -20.59 -31.45
C TYR A 536 18.19 -20.91 -31.83
N GLU A 537 18.84 -20.00 -32.58
CA GLU A 537 20.24 -20.12 -33.00
C GLU A 537 21.21 -20.18 -31.79
N ASN A 538 20.86 -19.55 -30.68
CA ASN A 538 21.63 -19.59 -29.43
C ASN A 538 21.40 -20.91 -28.67
N LYS A 539 21.86 -22.02 -29.27
CA LYS A 539 21.62 -23.41 -28.79
C LYS A 539 21.82 -23.61 -27.29
N LYS A 540 22.80 -22.94 -26.67
CA LYS A 540 23.08 -23.08 -25.23
C LYS A 540 22.01 -22.46 -24.34
N ASP A 541 21.52 -21.27 -24.69
CA ASP A 541 20.53 -20.57 -23.87
C ASP A 541 19.11 -21.02 -24.20
N ALA A 542 18.84 -21.40 -25.46
CA ALA A 542 17.62 -22.10 -25.86
C ALA A 542 17.48 -23.45 -25.13
N ALA A 543 18.56 -24.23 -25.01
CA ALA A 543 18.54 -25.47 -24.24
C ALA A 543 18.23 -25.24 -22.76
N LYS A 544 18.80 -24.20 -22.12
CA LYS A 544 18.46 -23.85 -20.72
C LYS A 544 17.01 -23.39 -20.57
N PHE A 545 16.45 -22.72 -21.57
CA PHE A 545 15.06 -22.28 -21.57
C PHE A 545 14.12 -23.48 -21.67
N ARG A 546 14.38 -24.39 -22.63
CA ARG A 546 13.62 -25.64 -22.80
C ARG A 546 13.76 -26.55 -21.58
N GLU A 547 14.96 -26.68 -21.04
CA GLU A 547 15.17 -27.43 -19.81
C GLU A 547 14.35 -26.82 -18.68
N PHE A 548 14.33 -25.48 -18.53
CA PHE A 548 13.64 -24.77 -17.45
C PHE A 548 12.11 -24.88 -17.51
N TRP A 549 11.53 -24.72 -18.69
CA TRP A 549 10.07 -24.77 -18.88
C TRP A 549 9.54 -26.18 -19.17
N GLY A 550 10.37 -27.10 -19.67
CA GLY A 550 9.95 -28.46 -20.01
C GLY A 550 9.03 -28.48 -21.22
N ASP A 551 7.93 -29.22 -21.10
CA ASP A 551 7.06 -29.58 -22.23
C ASP A 551 6.21 -28.43 -22.78
N ILE A 552 6.09 -27.31 -22.04
CA ILE A 552 5.33 -26.12 -22.47
C ILE A 552 6.16 -25.15 -23.34
N ALA A 553 7.44 -25.45 -23.59
CA ALA A 553 8.30 -24.63 -24.44
C ALA A 553 8.08 -24.95 -25.93
N GLU A 554 7.75 -23.92 -26.70
CA GLU A 554 7.41 -23.99 -28.13
C GLU A 554 8.25 -23.01 -28.96
N LEU A 555 8.49 -23.33 -30.23
CA LEU A 555 9.12 -22.40 -31.16
C LEU A 555 8.10 -21.43 -31.74
N TRP A 556 8.45 -20.13 -31.76
CA TRP A 556 7.66 -19.09 -32.38
C TRP A 556 8.45 -18.36 -33.44
N GLN A 557 7.83 -18.15 -34.61
CA GLN A 557 8.40 -17.37 -35.70
C GLN A 557 7.72 -15.99 -35.77
N PHE A 558 8.51 -14.92 -35.68
CA PHE A 558 8.00 -13.58 -35.90
C PHE A 558 7.67 -13.33 -37.37
N PRO A 559 6.79 -12.37 -37.70
CA PRO A 559 6.58 -11.93 -39.09
C PRO A 559 7.87 -11.44 -39.78
N SER A 560 8.89 -11.06 -39.00
CA SER A 560 10.24 -10.71 -39.48
C SER A 560 11.09 -11.93 -39.91
N GLY A 561 10.63 -13.15 -39.65
CA GLY A 561 11.33 -14.40 -39.97
C GLY A 561 12.18 -14.98 -38.83
N GLU A 562 12.44 -14.22 -37.77
CA GLU A 562 13.24 -14.66 -36.62
C GLU A 562 12.51 -15.74 -35.79
N ILE A 563 13.23 -16.79 -35.39
CA ILE A 563 12.70 -17.91 -34.59
C ILE A 563 13.23 -17.84 -33.16
N VAL A 564 12.32 -17.81 -32.19
CA VAL A 564 12.60 -17.78 -30.76
C VAL A 564 11.94 -18.94 -30.04
N GLU A 565 12.50 -19.36 -28.92
CA GLU A 565 11.76 -20.17 -27.95
C GLU A 565 10.67 -19.32 -27.29
N SER A 566 9.52 -19.90 -26.99
CA SER A 566 8.37 -19.18 -26.40
C SER A 566 7.50 -20.08 -25.54
N VAL A 567 6.65 -19.48 -24.72
CA VAL A 567 5.61 -20.18 -23.93
C VAL A 567 4.30 -19.41 -24.04
N ASN A 568 3.21 -20.10 -24.37
CA ASN A 568 1.87 -19.50 -24.42
C ASN A 568 1.09 -19.75 -23.13
N TRP A 569 0.87 -18.72 -22.32
CA TRP A 569 0.15 -18.84 -21.04
C TRP A 569 -1.36 -18.64 -21.15
N SER A 570 -1.89 -18.19 -22.30
CA SER A 570 -3.33 -17.94 -22.45
C SER A 570 -4.17 -19.21 -22.31
N GLU A 571 -3.62 -20.36 -22.69
CA GLU A 571 -4.28 -21.67 -22.63
C GLU A 571 -4.23 -22.30 -21.24
N HIS A 572 -3.27 -21.89 -20.40
CA HIS A 572 -3.02 -22.45 -19.08
C HIS A 572 -3.58 -21.60 -17.93
N SER A 573 -4.22 -20.46 -18.24
CA SER A 573 -4.76 -19.56 -17.24
C SER A 573 -6.29 -19.70 -17.13
N PRO A 574 -6.82 -20.32 -16.04
CA PRO A 574 -8.25 -20.50 -15.85
C PRO A 574 -9.01 -19.16 -15.68
N LEU A 575 -8.30 -18.07 -15.36
CA LEU A 575 -8.85 -16.73 -15.16
C LEU A 575 -8.50 -15.77 -16.32
N GLY A 576 -8.14 -16.32 -17.49
CA GLY A 576 -7.71 -15.55 -18.66
C GLY A 576 -6.47 -14.70 -18.37
N TYR A 577 -6.38 -13.51 -18.96
CA TYR A 577 -5.16 -12.68 -18.86
C TYR A 577 -4.81 -12.22 -17.43
N PHE A 578 -5.77 -12.14 -16.51
CA PHE A 578 -5.52 -11.75 -15.12
C PHE A 578 -4.87 -12.86 -14.28
N GLY A 579 -5.03 -14.13 -14.68
CA GLY A 579 -4.50 -15.30 -13.96
C GLY A 579 -3.12 -15.77 -14.42
N ILE A 580 -2.47 -15.10 -15.39
CA ILE A 580 -1.22 -15.59 -16.00
C ILE A 580 -0.10 -15.75 -14.97
N CYS A 581 0.10 -14.76 -14.10
CA CYS A 581 1.13 -14.86 -13.06
C CYS A 581 0.88 -16.04 -12.10
N GLN A 582 -0.39 -16.31 -11.76
CA GLN A 582 -0.78 -17.46 -10.94
C GLN A 582 -0.54 -18.79 -11.66
N ALA A 583 -0.84 -18.87 -12.96
CA ALA A 583 -0.57 -20.05 -13.78
C ALA A 583 0.94 -20.35 -13.83
N ILE A 584 1.77 -19.33 -14.08
CA ILE A 584 3.24 -19.44 -14.09
C ILE A 584 3.74 -19.98 -12.74
N ILE A 585 3.29 -19.38 -11.64
CA ILE A 585 3.72 -19.76 -10.29
C ILE A 585 3.31 -21.20 -9.99
N SER A 586 2.07 -21.56 -10.26
CA SER A 586 1.55 -22.91 -10.03
C SER A 586 2.35 -23.94 -10.83
N TYR A 587 2.60 -23.67 -12.11
CA TYR A 587 3.36 -24.57 -12.97
C TYR A 587 4.80 -24.77 -12.50
N ILE A 588 5.53 -23.68 -12.27
CA ILE A 588 6.97 -23.78 -11.96
C ILE A 588 7.22 -24.39 -10.58
N LEU A 589 6.36 -24.09 -9.60
CA LEU A 589 6.46 -24.66 -8.26
C LEU A 589 6.16 -26.17 -8.26
N LYS A 590 5.18 -26.62 -9.06
CA LYS A 590 4.91 -28.05 -9.28
C LYS A 590 6.07 -28.76 -9.96
N SER A 591 6.57 -28.19 -11.06
CA SER A 591 7.62 -28.80 -11.89
C SER A 591 8.97 -28.89 -11.14
N ARG A 592 9.39 -27.81 -10.48
CA ARG A 592 10.73 -27.70 -9.87
C ARG A 592 10.82 -28.12 -8.42
N LEU A 593 9.80 -27.78 -7.63
CA LEU A 593 9.80 -28.04 -6.18
C LEU A 593 8.88 -29.20 -5.81
N LYS A 594 8.24 -29.86 -6.78
CA LYS A 594 7.35 -31.02 -6.59
C LYS A 594 6.21 -30.74 -5.60
N LEU A 595 5.72 -29.50 -5.58
CA LEU A 595 4.57 -29.09 -4.78
C LEU A 595 3.27 -29.55 -5.44
N THR A 596 2.24 -29.80 -4.63
CA THR A 596 0.89 -30.19 -5.11
C THR A 596 -0.08 -29.01 -5.05
N ASP A 597 -1.25 -29.13 -5.69
CA ASP A 597 -2.29 -28.08 -5.64
C ASP A 597 -2.80 -27.80 -4.22
N GLY A 598 -2.81 -28.82 -3.34
CA GLY A 598 -3.18 -28.64 -1.94
C GLY A 598 -2.17 -27.85 -1.11
N ASP A 599 -0.93 -27.69 -1.60
CA ASP A 599 0.14 -26.97 -0.90
C ASP A 599 0.12 -25.46 -1.21
N LEU A 600 -0.67 -25.02 -2.20
CA LEU A 600 -0.68 -23.66 -2.73
C LEU A 600 -2.06 -23.01 -2.54
N GLU A 601 -2.09 -21.91 -1.79
CA GLU A 601 -3.30 -21.09 -1.60
C GLU A 601 -3.04 -19.67 -2.13
N PHE A 602 -3.87 -19.20 -3.06
CA PHE A 602 -3.72 -17.89 -3.72
C PHE A 602 -4.71 -16.87 -3.16
N HIS A 603 -4.22 -15.66 -2.84
CA HIS A 603 -5.06 -14.54 -2.40
C HIS A 603 -4.76 -13.25 -3.20
N GLY A 604 -5.71 -12.31 -3.18
CA GLY A 604 -5.56 -10.95 -3.74
C GLY A 604 -6.38 -10.65 -5.00
N GLN A 605 -6.90 -11.66 -5.70
CA GLN A 605 -7.69 -11.50 -6.93
C GLN A 605 -9.20 -11.33 -6.68
N GLU A 606 -9.64 -11.56 -5.44
CA GLU A 606 -11.04 -11.51 -5.03
C GLU A 606 -11.68 -10.12 -5.25
N PHE A 607 -10.88 -9.04 -5.21
CA PHE A 607 -11.33 -7.68 -5.48
C PHE A 607 -11.82 -7.48 -6.94
N SER A 608 -11.18 -8.15 -7.90
CA SER A 608 -11.55 -8.03 -9.32
C SER A 608 -12.90 -8.69 -9.62
N ASN A 609 -13.28 -9.70 -8.84
CA ASN A 609 -14.55 -10.41 -8.97
C ASN A 609 -15.76 -9.58 -8.51
N ILE A 610 -15.56 -8.51 -7.74
CA ILE A 610 -16.65 -7.69 -7.18
C ILE A 610 -17.39 -6.93 -8.28
N ILE A 611 -16.66 -6.35 -9.22
CA ILE A 611 -17.22 -5.55 -10.33
C ILE A 611 -17.06 -6.25 -11.69
N SER A 612 -16.73 -7.55 -11.70
CA SER A 612 -16.54 -8.39 -12.89
C SER A 612 -15.66 -7.73 -13.98
N LEU A 613 -14.50 -7.20 -13.58
CA LEU A 613 -13.57 -6.54 -14.51
C LEU A 613 -13.11 -7.51 -15.60
N SER A 614 -13.21 -7.09 -16.86
CA SER A 614 -12.79 -7.89 -18.01
C SER A 614 -11.73 -7.17 -18.83
N PRO A 615 -10.76 -7.88 -19.44
CA PRO A 615 -9.85 -7.27 -20.42
C PRO A 615 -10.61 -6.67 -21.63
N ALA A 616 -11.82 -7.19 -21.92
CA ALA A 616 -12.69 -6.68 -22.97
C ALA A 616 -13.18 -5.25 -22.69
N ASP A 617 -13.18 -4.81 -21.42
CA ASP A 617 -13.63 -3.46 -21.06
C ASP A 617 -12.82 -2.39 -21.79
N LYS A 618 -11.51 -2.59 -21.95
CA LYS A 618 -10.64 -1.65 -22.66
C LYS A 618 -11.07 -1.48 -24.13
N ALA A 619 -11.45 -2.58 -24.79
CA ALA A 619 -11.93 -2.56 -26.17
C ALA A 619 -13.27 -1.83 -26.29
N SER A 620 -14.18 -2.06 -25.34
CA SER A 620 -15.46 -1.34 -25.25
C SER A 620 -15.28 0.17 -25.08
N PHE A 621 -14.39 0.61 -24.20
CA PHE A 621 -14.07 2.04 -24.05
C PHE A 621 -13.45 2.64 -25.31
N SER A 622 -12.57 1.91 -26.01
CA SER A 622 -12.04 2.36 -27.30
C SER A 622 -13.14 2.49 -28.35
N ALA A 623 -14.06 1.52 -28.43
CA ALA A 623 -15.18 1.57 -29.37
C ALA A 623 -16.10 2.78 -29.11
N ALA A 624 -16.35 3.12 -27.84
CA ALA A 624 -17.12 4.33 -27.49
C ALA A 624 -16.41 5.62 -27.96
N LYS A 625 -15.08 5.69 -27.81
CA LYS A 625 -14.29 6.83 -28.30
C LYS A 625 -14.27 6.93 -29.82
N GLU A 626 -14.13 5.80 -30.50
CA GLU A 626 -14.20 5.75 -31.97
C GLU A 626 -15.57 6.21 -32.47
N ALA A 627 -16.65 5.77 -31.84
CA ALA A 627 -18.01 6.22 -32.14
C ALA A 627 -18.20 7.72 -31.89
N PHE A 628 -17.63 8.25 -30.81
CA PHE A 628 -17.67 9.69 -30.54
C PHE A 628 -16.94 10.50 -31.61
N SER A 629 -15.78 10.04 -32.10
CA SER A 629 -15.05 10.71 -33.20
C SER A 629 -15.87 10.74 -34.49
N VAL A 630 -16.67 9.70 -34.76
CA VAL A 630 -17.61 9.68 -35.90
C VAL A 630 -18.73 10.70 -35.69
N PHE A 631 -19.36 10.71 -34.50
CA PHE A 631 -20.37 11.70 -34.15
C PHE A 631 -19.86 13.15 -34.26
N GLU A 632 -18.66 13.40 -33.75
CA GLU A 632 -18.03 14.71 -33.82
C GLU A 632 -17.81 15.18 -35.26
N LYS A 633 -17.38 14.25 -36.12
CA LYS A 633 -17.20 14.51 -37.56
C LYS A 633 -18.53 14.79 -38.23
N ASP A 634 -19.55 13.98 -37.98
CA ASP A 634 -20.88 14.12 -38.59
C ASP A 634 -21.51 15.48 -38.24
N VAL A 635 -21.40 15.95 -37.00
CA VAL A 635 -21.93 17.27 -36.59
C VAL A 635 -21.12 18.42 -37.21
N ARG A 636 -19.81 18.26 -37.39
CA ARG A 636 -18.95 19.29 -37.99
C ARG A 636 -19.13 19.41 -39.51
N GLU A 637 -19.56 18.34 -40.19
CA GLU A 637 -19.84 18.31 -41.64
C GLU A 637 -21.20 18.93 -42.02
N LEU A 638 -22.00 19.40 -41.05
CA LEU A 638 -23.28 20.06 -41.32
C LEU A 638 -23.05 21.48 -41.91
N GLU A 639 -23.40 21.67 -43.18
CA GLU A 639 -23.19 22.93 -43.92
C GLU A 639 -24.24 24.01 -43.63
N ASP A 640 -25.41 23.63 -43.08
CA ASP A 640 -26.58 24.49 -42.91
C ASP A 640 -26.70 25.12 -41.51
N LEU A 641 -25.64 25.06 -40.70
CA LEU A 641 -25.61 25.67 -39.37
C LEU A 641 -25.32 27.19 -39.47
N PRO A 642 -26.04 28.04 -38.71
CA PRO A 642 -25.87 29.49 -38.76
C PRO A 642 -24.56 29.98 -38.14
N LEU A 643 -23.89 29.14 -37.35
CA LEU A 643 -22.57 29.37 -36.76
C LEU A 643 -21.73 28.11 -36.93
N SER A 644 -20.45 28.28 -37.24
CA SER A 644 -19.51 27.16 -37.32
C SER A 644 -19.20 26.59 -35.93
N VAL A 645 -19.04 25.27 -35.90
CA VAL A 645 -18.73 24.52 -34.69
C VAL A 645 -17.27 24.73 -34.31
N ARG A 646 -17.02 25.32 -33.14
CA ARG A 646 -15.66 25.49 -32.58
C ARG A 646 -15.17 24.20 -31.93
N GLN A 647 -15.99 23.61 -31.06
CA GLN A 647 -15.59 22.45 -30.26
C GLN A 647 -16.81 21.62 -29.86
N ILE A 648 -16.65 20.29 -29.87
CA ILE A 648 -17.56 19.34 -29.22
C ILE A 648 -16.75 18.57 -28.20
N ALA A 649 -17.00 18.81 -26.91
CA ALA A 649 -16.25 18.22 -25.82
C ALA A 649 -17.08 17.13 -25.13
N PRO A 650 -16.59 15.87 -25.05
CA PRO A 650 -17.24 14.86 -24.22
C PRO A 650 -17.05 15.20 -22.74
N ILE A 651 -18.05 14.92 -21.92
CA ILE A 651 -18.01 15.17 -20.47
C ILE A 651 -18.41 13.95 -19.62
N SER A 652 -18.76 12.83 -20.28
CA SER A 652 -19.24 11.62 -19.63
C SER A 652 -18.11 10.68 -19.12
N PRO A 653 -18.36 9.84 -18.10
CA PRO A 653 -17.37 8.92 -17.55
C PRO A 653 -16.95 7.79 -18.52
N GLU A 654 -17.79 7.45 -19.49
CA GLU A 654 -17.50 6.49 -20.56
C GLU A 654 -16.30 6.96 -21.40
N MET A 655 -16.12 8.27 -21.56
CA MET A 655 -15.05 8.85 -22.39
C MET A 655 -13.70 8.95 -21.66
N ARG A 656 -13.66 8.72 -20.35
CA ARG A 656 -12.44 8.73 -19.50
C ARG A 656 -12.12 7.40 -18.82
N TYR A 657 -12.73 6.30 -19.26
CA TYR A 657 -12.50 4.96 -18.71
C TYR A 657 -12.99 4.77 -17.26
N THR A 658 -13.92 5.60 -16.78
CA THR A 658 -14.32 5.61 -15.36
C THR A 658 -15.76 5.21 -15.10
N SER A 659 -16.54 4.87 -16.14
CA SER A 659 -17.90 4.37 -15.96
C SER A 659 -17.88 3.03 -15.22
N LEU A 660 -18.81 2.84 -14.27
CA LEU A 660 -18.86 1.62 -13.45
C LEU A 660 -19.04 0.38 -14.33
N ARG A 661 -19.98 0.46 -15.27
CA ARG A 661 -20.19 -0.52 -16.34
C ARG A 661 -19.42 -0.10 -17.59
N SER A 662 -18.85 -1.08 -18.27
CA SER A 662 -18.22 -0.87 -19.56
C SER A 662 -19.24 -0.37 -20.59
N PRO A 663 -18.93 0.66 -21.40
CA PRO A 663 -19.86 1.17 -22.40
C PRO A 663 -20.10 0.11 -23.48
N SER A 664 -21.36 -0.24 -23.70
CA SER A 664 -21.77 -1.16 -24.76
C SER A 664 -22.57 -0.42 -25.82
N PRO A 665 -22.47 -0.82 -27.10
CA PRO A 665 -23.39 -0.33 -28.13
C PRO A 665 -24.85 -0.58 -27.72
N ASN A 666 -25.74 0.26 -28.22
CA ASN A 666 -27.16 0.23 -27.99
C ASN A 666 -27.73 -1.14 -28.39
N GLN A 667 -27.98 -1.99 -27.40
CA GLN A 667 -28.74 -3.23 -27.55
C GLN A 667 -30.11 -3.03 -26.91
N ARG A 668 -31.18 -3.39 -27.64
CA ARG A 668 -32.61 -3.21 -27.26
C ARG A 668 -33.03 -3.81 -25.90
N LYS A 669 -32.13 -4.39 -25.10
CA LYS A 669 -32.41 -5.10 -23.85
C LYS A 669 -31.73 -4.53 -22.61
N GLN A 670 -30.82 -3.57 -22.75
CA GLN A 670 -30.10 -2.95 -21.64
C GLN A 670 -30.25 -1.44 -21.70
N GLY A 671 -30.57 -0.81 -20.56
CA GLY A 671 -30.85 0.62 -20.47
C GLY A 671 -29.78 1.46 -21.17
N MET A 672 -30.22 2.37 -22.04
CA MET A 672 -29.39 3.20 -22.89
C MET A 672 -28.98 4.46 -22.13
N ALA A 673 -27.74 4.53 -21.64
CA ALA A 673 -27.20 5.76 -21.09
C ALA A 673 -26.48 6.54 -22.21
N PRO A 674 -26.95 7.75 -22.59
CA PRO A 674 -26.28 8.54 -23.61
C PRO A 674 -24.95 9.13 -23.10
N ILE A 675 -23.97 9.24 -23.99
CA ILE A 675 -22.70 9.89 -23.75
C ILE A 675 -22.91 11.42 -23.83
N ASP A 676 -22.78 12.10 -22.69
CA ASP A 676 -22.92 13.56 -22.62
C ASP A 676 -21.78 14.32 -23.32
N ALA A 677 -22.14 15.34 -24.09
CA ALA A 677 -21.25 16.23 -24.82
C ALA A 677 -21.71 17.69 -24.77
N VAL A 678 -20.75 18.62 -24.76
CA VAL A 678 -20.98 20.06 -24.81
C VAL A 678 -20.47 20.61 -26.15
N LEU A 679 -21.33 21.35 -26.84
CA LEU A 679 -21.06 22.03 -28.10
C LEU A 679 -20.83 23.52 -27.87
N SER A 680 -19.71 24.02 -28.37
CA SER A 680 -19.40 25.45 -28.42
C SER A 680 -19.24 25.89 -29.88
N PHE A 681 -19.83 27.04 -30.21
CA PHE A 681 -19.71 27.68 -31.52
C PHE A 681 -18.57 28.70 -31.54
N GLU A 682 -18.23 29.21 -32.71
CA GLU A 682 -17.36 30.39 -32.83
C GLU A 682 -17.97 31.62 -32.16
N ALA A 683 -17.10 32.56 -31.76
CA ALA A 683 -17.52 33.81 -31.14
C ALA A 683 -18.43 34.59 -32.09
N SER A 684 -19.60 35.00 -31.60
CA SER A 684 -20.60 35.69 -32.41
C SER A 684 -21.24 36.82 -31.62
N GLY A 685 -21.32 38.00 -32.21
CA GLY A 685 -22.07 39.13 -31.65
C GLY A 685 -23.59 38.99 -31.79
N LYS A 686 -24.08 37.91 -32.42
CA LYS A 686 -25.52 37.67 -32.65
C LYS A 686 -26.21 37.01 -31.46
N TRP A 687 -25.49 36.65 -30.40
CA TRP A 687 -26.10 36.13 -29.17
C TRP A 687 -26.97 37.21 -28.52
N PRO A 688 -28.19 36.88 -28.04
CA PRO A 688 -29.02 37.82 -27.31
C PRO A 688 -28.35 38.34 -26.03
N GLU A 689 -28.70 39.55 -25.59
CA GLU A 689 -28.19 40.14 -24.34
C GLU A 689 -28.96 39.69 -23.07
N ASN A 690 -30.00 38.86 -23.23
CA ASN A 690 -30.79 38.30 -22.14
C ASN A 690 -30.57 36.78 -22.05
N ILE A 691 -30.25 36.28 -20.86
CA ILE A 691 -30.01 34.86 -20.57
C ILE A 691 -31.19 33.99 -21.03
N ALA A 692 -32.44 34.38 -20.74
CA ALA A 692 -33.63 33.61 -21.13
C ALA A 692 -33.80 33.52 -22.66
N SER A 693 -33.35 34.54 -23.39
CA SER A 693 -33.33 34.54 -24.86
C SER A 693 -32.18 33.69 -25.40
N ILE A 694 -31.03 33.67 -24.71
CA ILE A 694 -29.91 32.78 -25.04
C ILE A 694 -30.36 31.31 -24.95
N GLN A 695 -31.08 30.91 -23.91
CA GLN A 695 -31.56 29.51 -23.79
C GLN A 695 -32.50 29.12 -24.94
N ARG A 696 -33.38 30.03 -25.37
CA ARG A 696 -34.25 29.82 -26.54
C ARG A 696 -33.46 29.74 -27.85
N ALA A 697 -32.41 30.56 -28.00
CA ALA A 697 -31.50 30.49 -29.14
C ALA A 697 -30.74 29.14 -29.18
N LYS A 698 -30.30 28.62 -28.03
CA LYS A 698 -29.71 27.27 -27.94
C LYS A 698 -30.67 26.18 -28.40
N ILE A 699 -31.95 26.25 -28.00
CA ILE A 699 -32.98 25.30 -28.45
C ILE A 699 -33.12 25.35 -29.98
N ALA A 700 -33.18 26.56 -30.56
CA ALA A 700 -33.28 26.72 -32.01
C ALA A 700 -32.07 26.11 -32.75
N LEU A 701 -30.86 26.29 -32.22
CA LEU A 701 -29.64 25.66 -32.74
C LEU A 701 -29.69 24.13 -32.65
N LEU A 702 -30.13 23.59 -31.51
CA LEU A 702 -30.30 22.15 -31.33
C LEU A 702 -31.34 21.56 -32.29
N LEU A 703 -32.45 22.25 -32.52
CA LEU A 703 -33.47 21.83 -33.49
C LEU A 703 -32.96 21.85 -34.93
N GLN A 704 -32.11 22.82 -35.29
CA GLN A 704 -31.46 22.84 -36.60
C GLN A 704 -30.55 21.62 -36.73
N ILE A 705 -29.61 21.42 -35.80
CA ILE A 705 -28.70 20.26 -35.78
C ILE A 705 -29.49 18.95 -35.89
N ALA A 706 -30.59 18.83 -35.16
CA ALA A 706 -31.45 17.64 -35.17
C ALA A 706 -31.99 17.33 -36.58
N ARG A 707 -32.46 18.34 -37.30
CA ARG A 707 -33.00 18.19 -38.68
C ARG A 707 -31.89 17.85 -39.66
N SER A 708 -30.82 18.64 -39.66
CA SER A 708 -29.69 18.48 -40.58
C SER A 708 -29.04 17.10 -40.45
N LEU A 709 -28.89 16.60 -39.21
CA LEU A 709 -28.27 15.30 -38.97
C LEU A 709 -29.16 14.13 -39.43
N GLN A 710 -30.48 14.23 -39.24
CA GLN A 710 -31.44 13.24 -39.75
C GLN A 710 -31.50 13.22 -41.28
N GLU A 711 -31.37 14.37 -41.92
CA GLU A 711 -31.33 14.50 -43.39
C GLU A 711 -30.01 13.95 -43.97
N ALA A 712 -28.88 14.27 -43.35
CA ALA A 712 -27.55 13.90 -43.83
C ALA A 712 -27.21 12.41 -43.62
N LYS A 713 -27.67 11.78 -42.53
CA LYS A 713 -27.26 10.41 -42.15
C LYS A 713 -28.48 9.51 -41.93
N ARG A 714 -28.74 8.64 -42.90
CA ARG A 714 -29.78 7.60 -42.79
C ARG A 714 -29.41 6.61 -41.68
N GLY A 715 -30.33 6.40 -40.72
CA GLY A 715 -30.11 5.53 -39.56
C GLY A 715 -29.82 6.26 -38.24
N THR A 716 -29.77 7.59 -38.25
CA THR A 716 -29.69 8.42 -37.05
C THR A 716 -31.07 8.91 -36.64
N LYS A 717 -31.45 8.72 -35.39
CA LYS A 717 -32.67 9.30 -34.80
C LYS A 717 -32.27 10.38 -33.79
N THR A 718 -33.03 11.47 -33.75
CA THR A 718 -32.76 12.56 -32.81
C THR A 718 -34.02 12.96 -32.05
N HIS A 719 -33.88 13.26 -30.77
CA HIS A 719 -34.98 13.65 -29.89
C HIS A 719 -34.56 14.86 -29.04
N LEU A 720 -35.39 15.89 -29.01
CA LEU A 720 -35.18 17.02 -28.11
C LEU A 720 -35.75 16.66 -26.73
N GLY A 721 -34.91 16.71 -25.70
CA GLY A 721 -35.31 16.49 -24.31
C GLY A 721 -35.32 17.80 -23.51
N LEU A 722 -36.17 17.87 -22.50
CA LEU A 722 -36.26 18.98 -21.57
C LEU A 722 -35.40 18.69 -20.33
N GLU A 723 -34.71 19.72 -19.84
CA GLU A 723 -34.04 19.66 -18.54
C GLU A 723 -35.04 19.96 -17.41
N ASP A 724 -34.69 19.56 -16.18
CA ASP A 724 -35.44 19.91 -14.97
C ASP A 724 -35.20 21.37 -14.56
N ALA A 725 -35.41 22.31 -15.47
CA ALA A 725 -35.22 23.73 -15.25
C ALA A 725 -36.43 24.33 -14.50
N GLU A 726 -36.17 24.99 -13.36
CA GLU A 726 -37.22 25.71 -12.62
C GLU A 726 -37.43 27.13 -13.17
N ARG A 727 -36.43 27.66 -13.88
CA ARG A 727 -36.38 29.05 -14.35
C ARG A 727 -35.96 29.14 -15.80
N GLU A 728 -36.40 30.20 -16.49
CA GLU A 728 -36.03 30.45 -17.89
C GLU A 728 -34.55 30.79 -18.09
N THR A 729 -33.83 31.12 -17.03
CA THR A 729 -32.40 31.44 -17.05
C THR A 729 -31.50 30.19 -16.98
N GLU A 730 -32.05 29.04 -16.59
CA GLU A 730 -31.36 27.75 -16.54
C GLU A 730 -31.30 27.08 -17.93
N ASN A 731 -30.42 26.09 -18.11
CA ASN A 731 -30.37 25.33 -19.36
C ASN A 731 -31.69 24.58 -19.54
N LEU A 732 -32.43 24.86 -20.62
CA LEU A 732 -33.81 24.37 -20.80
C LEU A 732 -33.91 23.02 -21.51
N ALA A 733 -32.96 22.69 -22.39
CA ALA A 733 -33.07 21.52 -23.25
C ALA A 733 -31.70 20.90 -23.59
N PHE A 734 -31.78 19.67 -24.09
CA PHE A 734 -30.67 18.91 -24.69
C PHE A 734 -31.16 18.16 -25.94
N LEU A 735 -30.22 17.71 -26.77
CA LEU A 735 -30.51 16.89 -27.95
C LEU A 735 -29.92 15.49 -27.77
N ASP A 736 -30.77 14.47 -27.75
CA ASP A 736 -30.32 13.08 -27.81
C ASP A 736 -30.20 12.63 -29.28
N VAL A 737 -29.06 12.04 -29.61
CA VAL A 737 -28.70 11.52 -30.94
C VAL A 737 -28.43 10.04 -30.81
N ILE A 738 -29.18 9.22 -31.54
CA ILE A 738 -29.17 7.75 -31.43
C ILE A 738 -28.73 7.17 -32.77
N TYR A 739 -27.57 6.52 -32.78
CA TYR A 739 -27.08 5.75 -33.94
C TYR A 739 -27.60 4.31 -33.87
N GLU A 740 -28.19 3.81 -34.96
CA GLU A 740 -28.67 2.43 -35.05
C GLU A 740 -27.52 1.42 -34.91
N GLY A 741 -27.62 0.51 -33.93
CA GLY A 741 -26.57 -0.47 -33.62
C GLY A 741 -25.27 0.14 -33.04
N GLY A 742 -25.23 1.45 -32.83
CA GLY A 742 -24.09 2.21 -32.32
C GLY A 742 -24.31 2.75 -30.90
N PHE A 743 -23.74 3.91 -30.59
CA PHE A 743 -23.90 4.58 -29.29
C PHE A 743 -24.91 5.73 -29.38
N SER A 744 -25.40 6.17 -28.22
CA SER A 744 -26.22 7.38 -28.10
C SER A 744 -25.42 8.52 -27.48
N PHE A 745 -25.69 9.75 -27.91
CA PHE A 745 -25.01 10.96 -27.45
C PHE A 745 -26.04 12.00 -27.00
N ARG A 746 -25.74 12.75 -25.93
CA ARG A 746 -26.57 13.84 -25.43
C ARG A 746 -25.82 15.16 -25.57
N LEU A 747 -26.31 16.04 -26.43
CA LEU A 747 -25.66 17.29 -26.80
C LEU A 747 -26.30 18.49 -26.09
N ARG A 748 -25.47 19.36 -25.50
CA ARG A 748 -25.87 20.64 -24.91
C ARG A 748 -25.07 21.79 -25.52
N VAL A 749 -25.69 22.92 -25.77
CA VAL A 749 -25.01 24.11 -26.32
C VAL A 749 -24.50 25.01 -25.19
N HIS A 750 -23.24 25.40 -25.29
CA HIS A 750 -22.61 26.38 -24.44
C HIS A 750 -22.48 27.75 -25.16
N SER A 751 -22.58 28.84 -24.39
CA SER A 751 -22.44 30.21 -24.90
C SER A 751 -21.54 31.03 -23.97
N ASP A 752 -20.47 31.60 -24.52
CA ASP A 752 -19.55 32.49 -23.79
C ASP A 752 -20.26 33.78 -23.30
N GLN A 753 -21.29 34.23 -24.03
CA GLN A 753 -22.10 35.40 -23.68
C GLN A 753 -22.91 35.18 -22.40
N GLU A 754 -23.43 33.97 -22.20
CA GLU A 754 -24.17 33.58 -20.99
C GLU A 754 -23.27 33.68 -19.75
N GLU A 755 -22.05 33.15 -19.81
CA GLU A 755 -21.10 33.24 -18.70
C GLU A 755 -20.72 34.70 -18.40
N THR A 756 -20.51 35.51 -19.44
CA THR A 756 -20.16 36.92 -19.29
C THR A 756 -21.28 37.72 -18.60
N LEU A 757 -22.55 37.47 -18.98
CA LEU A 757 -23.71 38.11 -18.37
C LEU A 757 -23.90 37.69 -16.91
N LEU A 758 -23.74 36.39 -16.61
CA LEU A 758 -23.81 35.87 -15.25
C LEU A 758 -22.69 36.43 -14.38
N ASP A 759 -21.45 36.47 -14.87
CA ASP A 759 -20.30 37.05 -14.16
C ASP A 759 -20.52 38.55 -13.86
N ARG A 760 -21.08 39.31 -14.81
CA ARG A 760 -21.48 40.71 -14.58
C ARG A 760 -22.51 40.83 -13.46
N GLN A 761 -23.55 39.99 -13.47
CA GLN A 761 -24.58 39.99 -12.43
C GLN A 761 -24.01 39.69 -11.05
N THR A 762 -23.03 38.77 -10.93
CA THR A 762 -22.41 38.47 -9.62
C THR A 762 -21.64 39.65 -9.03
N LYS A 763 -21.03 40.49 -9.88
CA LYS A 763 -20.20 41.64 -9.50
C LYS A 763 -20.99 42.92 -9.28
N ASP A 764 -22.20 43.02 -9.83
CA ASP A 764 -23.04 44.20 -9.75
C ASP A 764 -23.63 44.39 -8.34
N GLN A 765 -23.08 45.34 -7.59
CA GLN A 765 -23.51 45.62 -6.22
C GLN A 765 -24.88 46.29 -6.13
N THR A 766 -25.43 46.78 -7.25
CA THR A 766 -26.78 47.38 -7.28
C THR A 766 -27.88 46.31 -7.23
N LEU A 767 -27.55 45.06 -7.58
CA LEU A 767 -28.47 43.94 -7.54
C LEU A 767 -28.63 43.37 -6.13
N ASP A 768 -29.85 42.93 -5.85
CA ASP A 768 -30.19 42.24 -4.62
C ASP A 768 -29.28 41.03 -4.38
N ARG A 769 -28.98 40.77 -3.10
CA ARG A 769 -28.09 39.68 -2.69
C ARG A 769 -28.58 38.32 -3.21
N HIS A 770 -29.89 38.09 -3.25
CA HIS A 770 -30.45 36.82 -3.73
C HIS A 770 -30.15 36.61 -5.22
N VAL A 771 -30.38 37.64 -6.06
CA VAL A 771 -30.07 37.61 -7.50
C VAL A 771 -28.59 37.36 -7.75
N ARG A 772 -27.70 37.99 -6.98
CA ARG A 772 -26.25 37.73 -7.08
C ARG A 772 -25.87 36.30 -6.70
N THR A 773 -26.52 35.76 -5.67
CA THR A 773 -26.26 34.39 -5.21
C THR A 773 -26.74 33.37 -6.24
N GLU A 774 -27.89 33.64 -6.86
CA GLU A 774 -28.44 32.85 -7.96
C GLU A 774 -27.55 32.91 -9.20
N ALA A 775 -27.14 34.10 -9.64
CA ALA A 775 -26.23 34.26 -10.76
C ALA A 775 -24.90 33.52 -10.53
N ALA A 776 -24.39 33.52 -9.29
CA ALA A 776 -23.18 32.77 -8.93
C ALA A 776 -23.39 31.25 -9.02
N ALA A 777 -24.56 30.75 -8.61
CA ALA A 777 -24.90 29.33 -8.73
C ALA A 777 -25.00 28.91 -10.21
N LEU A 778 -25.70 29.69 -11.03
CA LEU A 778 -25.82 29.46 -12.47
C LEU A 778 -24.46 29.52 -13.17
N LEU A 779 -23.64 30.53 -12.87
CA LEU A 779 -22.28 30.66 -13.39
C LEU A 779 -21.41 29.45 -13.04
N SER A 780 -21.50 28.97 -11.80
CA SER A 780 -20.76 27.78 -11.38
C SER A 780 -21.20 26.52 -12.14
N SER A 781 -22.52 26.38 -12.40
CA SER A 781 -23.10 25.27 -13.15
C SER A 781 -22.71 25.32 -14.64
N ALA A 782 -22.65 26.51 -15.23
CA ALA A 782 -22.19 26.73 -16.60
C ALA A 782 -20.71 26.36 -16.73
N ARG A 783 -19.83 26.96 -15.91
CA ARG A 783 -18.38 26.70 -15.91
C ARG A 783 -18.04 25.24 -15.62
N TRP A 784 -18.81 24.59 -14.75
CA TRP A 784 -18.66 23.16 -14.47
C TRP A 784 -18.78 22.32 -15.75
N ARG A 785 -19.79 22.58 -16.59
CA ARG A 785 -20.02 21.83 -17.83
C ARG A 785 -19.12 22.28 -18.98
N SER A 786 -18.87 23.58 -19.13
CA SER A 786 -18.16 24.16 -20.28
C SER A 786 -16.63 24.07 -20.16
N THR A 787 -16.10 24.22 -18.94
CA THR A 787 -14.67 24.38 -18.70
C THR A 787 -14.11 23.22 -17.88
N ILE A 788 -14.70 22.94 -16.72
CA ILE A 788 -14.11 22.02 -15.74
C ILE A 788 -14.23 20.56 -16.20
N LEU A 789 -15.43 20.10 -16.58
CA LEU A 789 -15.64 18.71 -17.00
C LEU A 789 -14.84 18.31 -18.25
N PRO A 790 -14.73 19.12 -19.32
CA PRO A 790 -13.88 18.80 -20.46
C PRO A 790 -12.41 18.61 -20.07
N LEU A 791 -11.85 19.53 -19.27
CA LEU A 791 -10.47 19.45 -18.80
C LEU A 791 -10.25 18.26 -17.86
N HIS A 792 -11.22 17.99 -16.98
CA HIS A 792 -11.21 16.80 -16.12
C HIS A 792 -11.24 15.52 -16.95
N ASN A 793 -12.09 15.45 -17.98
CA ASN A 793 -12.20 14.29 -18.86
C ASN A 793 -10.89 14.01 -19.60
N GLN A 794 -10.29 15.04 -20.20
CA GLN A 794 -8.96 14.94 -20.83
C GLN A 794 -7.90 14.48 -19.84
N THR A 795 -7.87 15.07 -18.65
CA THR A 795 -6.91 14.74 -17.59
C THR A 795 -7.03 13.27 -17.18
N ILE A 796 -8.19 12.82 -16.72
CA ILE A 796 -8.40 11.45 -16.26
C ILE A 796 -8.16 10.44 -17.38
N SER A 797 -8.65 10.71 -18.60
CA SER A 797 -8.40 9.84 -19.75
C SER A 797 -6.89 9.65 -20.00
N THR A 798 -6.10 10.73 -19.91
CA THR A 798 -4.64 10.69 -20.09
C THR A 798 -3.95 9.91 -18.96
N TYR A 799 -4.40 10.07 -17.72
CA TYR A 799 -3.82 9.34 -16.59
C TYR A 799 -4.24 7.87 -16.55
N CYS A 800 -5.42 7.52 -17.06
CA CYS A 800 -5.85 6.13 -17.23
C CYS A 800 -5.00 5.37 -18.25
N THR A 801 -4.43 6.05 -19.27
CA THR A 801 -3.47 5.41 -20.19
C THR A 801 -2.07 5.33 -19.60
N ARG A 802 -1.66 6.32 -18.79
CA ARG A 802 -0.37 6.32 -18.06
C ARG A 802 -0.31 5.30 -16.92
N PHE A 803 -1.41 5.14 -16.19
CA PHE A 803 -1.54 4.24 -15.05
C PHE A 803 -2.56 3.14 -15.34
N PRO A 804 -2.12 1.92 -15.74
CA PRO A 804 -3.03 0.87 -16.18
C PRO A 804 -4.08 0.43 -15.13
N ALA A 805 -3.74 0.53 -13.84
CA ALA A 805 -4.64 0.15 -12.74
C ALA A 805 -5.61 1.27 -12.31
N LEU A 806 -5.49 2.49 -12.85
CA LEU A 806 -6.27 3.64 -12.38
C LEU A 806 -7.76 3.49 -12.69
N SER A 807 -8.11 3.16 -13.94
CA SER A 807 -9.51 2.97 -14.37
C SER A 807 -10.25 1.95 -13.50
N SER A 808 -9.65 0.77 -13.29
CA SER A 808 -10.27 -0.29 -12.47
C SER A 808 -10.35 0.10 -10.99
N SER A 809 -9.35 0.80 -10.45
CA SER A 809 -9.36 1.31 -9.07
C SER A 809 -10.45 2.37 -8.86
N ILE A 810 -10.64 3.25 -9.84
CA ILE A 810 -11.73 4.24 -9.84
C ILE A 810 -13.08 3.53 -9.82
N ARG A 811 -13.29 2.56 -10.72
CA ARG A 811 -14.55 1.82 -10.82
C ARG A 811 -14.87 1.07 -9.52
N LEU A 812 -13.87 0.44 -8.91
CA LEU A 812 -14.04 -0.26 -7.63
C LEU A 812 -14.33 0.73 -6.48
N THR A 813 -13.68 1.89 -6.48
CA THR A 813 -13.95 2.95 -5.49
C THR A 813 -15.35 3.52 -5.66
N LYS A 814 -15.80 3.83 -6.88
CA LYS A 814 -17.19 4.22 -7.16
C LYS A 814 -18.18 3.17 -6.68
N HIS A 815 -17.89 1.88 -6.91
CA HIS A 815 -18.73 0.80 -6.40
C HIS A 815 -18.77 0.77 -4.86
N TRP A 816 -17.68 1.09 -4.18
CA TRP A 816 -17.64 1.22 -2.72
C TRP A 816 -18.52 2.38 -2.24
N PHE A 817 -18.42 3.57 -2.85
CA PHE A 817 -19.31 4.70 -2.55
C PHE A 817 -20.79 4.34 -2.78
N ASN A 818 -21.10 3.62 -3.87
CA ASN A 818 -22.45 3.13 -4.14
C ASN A 818 -22.92 2.17 -3.03
N SER A 819 -22.08 1.20 -2.66
CA SER A 819 -22.41 0.19 -1.64
C SER A 819 -22.67 0.80 -0.25
N HIS A 820 -22.05 1.94 0.03
CA HIS A 820 -22.24 2.73 1.26
C HIS A 820 -23.25 3.86 1.13
N ARG A 821 -23.99 3.95 0.01
CA ARG A 821 -25.06 4.92 -0.23
C ARG A 821 -24.61 6.38 -0.16
N LEU A 822 -23.40 6.66 -0.66
CA LEU A 822 -22.79 7.99 -0.61
C LEU A 822 -22.81 8.71 -1.98
N SER A 823 -22.99 8.00 -3.09
CA SER A 823 -22.72 8.55 -4.42
C SER A 823 -23.75 9.59 -4.88
N ASN A 824 -24.91 9.68 -4.25
CA ASN A 824 -25.83 10.79 -4.51
C ASN A 824 -25.33 12.14 -3.96
N HIS A 825 -24.36 12.13 -3.04
CA HIS A 825 -23.75 13.35 -2.48
C HIS A 825 -22.37 13.67 -3.07
N PHE A 826 -21.62 12.64 -3.49
CA PHE A 826 -20.32 12.80 -4.11
C PHE A 826 -20.45 12.67 -5.62
N ASN A 827 -20.15 13.74 -6.35
CA ASN A 827 -20.10 13.65 -7.81
C ASN A 827 -18.98 12.68 -8.24
N GLU A 828 -19.16 12.04 -9.39
CA GLU A 828 -18.17 11.08 -9.89
C GLU A 828 -16.77 11.69 -10.11
N PRO A 829 -16.62 12.91 -10.65
CA PRO A 829 -15.31 13.54 -10.81
C PRO A 829 -14.54 13.69 -9.48
N LEU A 830 -15.20 14.01 -8.37
CA LEU A 830 -14.55 14.10 -7.06
C LEU A 830 -14.01 12.73 -6.59
N ILE A 831 -14.79 11.66 -6.79
CA ILE A 831 -14.32 10.30 -6.48
C ILE A 831 -13.12 9.93 -7.35
N GLU A 832 -13.14 10.30 -8.63
CA GLU A 832 -12.02 10.09 -9.56
C GLU A 832 -10.76 10.85 -9.09
N LEU A 833 -10.91 12.08 -8.61
CA LEU A 833 -9.80 12.87 -8.04
C LEU A 833 -9.23 12.25 -6.76
N PHE A 834 -10.06 11.68 -5.88
CA PHE A 834 -9.57 10.97 -4.69
C PHE A 834 -8.67 9.78 -5.06
N VAL A 835 -9.07 9.01 -6.08
CA VAL A 835 -8.28 7.88 -6.53
C VAL A 835 -7.02 8.38 -7.25
N LEU A 836 -7.14 9.37 -8.12
CA LEU A 836 -5.99 9.96 -8.80
C LEU A 836 -4.94 10.48 -7.80
N GLN A 837 -5.38 11.13 -6.73
CA GLN A 837 -4.50 11.62 -5.66
C GLN A 837 -3.67 10.48 -5.04
N ALA A 838 -4.28 9.32 -4.78
CA ALA A 838 -3.56 8.16 -4.25
C ALA A 838 -2.52 7.57 -5.23
N PHE A 839 -2.65 7.84 -6.54
CA PHE A 839 -1.66 7.45 -7.55
C PHE A 839 -0.56 8.52 -7.74
N LEU A 840 -0.91 9.80 -7.64
CA LEU A 840 0.03 10.92 -7.77
C LEU A 840 0.90 11.12 -6.53
N GLN A 841 0.33 10.90 -5.35
CA GLN A 841 1.00 10.98 -4.06
C GLN A 841 1.02 9.59 -3.39
N PRO A 842 1.78 8.63 -3.95
CA PRO A 842 1.72 7.23 -3.51
C PRO A 842 2.45 6.97 -2.17
N HIS A 843 3.27 7.91 -1.71
CA HIS A 843 4.09 7.77 -0.51
C HIS A 843 3.24 7.44 0.73
N PRO A 844 3.68 6.52 1.61
CA PRO A 844 4.98 5.80 1.63
C PRO A 844 5.07 4.57 0.70
N PHE A 845 4.02 4.27 -0.06
CA PHE A 845 3.96 3.10 -0.94
C PHE A 845 4.48 3.43 -2.36
N PRO A 846 4.80 2.44 -3.20
CA PRO A 846 5.07 2.68 -4.62
C PRO A 846 3.79 3.11 -5.36
N ILE A 847 3.85 3.51 -6.63
CA ILE A 847 2.62 3.75 -7.43
C ILE A 847 1.80 2.45 -7.51
N PRO A 848 0.46 2.48 -7.31
CA PRO A 848 -0.36 1.27 -7.36
C PRO A 848 -0.27 0.55 -8.71
N SER A 849 -0.05 -0.77 -8.66
CA SER A 849 0.08 -1.65 -9.82
C SER A 849 -1.14 -2.54 -10.05
N SER A 850 -2.08 -2.59 -9.10
CA SER A 850 -3.29 -3.42 -9.18
C SER A 850 -4.51 -2.67 -8.69
N THR A 851 -5.69 -3.19 -9.05
CA THR A 851 -6.98 -2.65 -8.60
C THR A 851 -7.13 -2.69 -7.08
N SER A 852 -6.68 -3.77 -6.43
CA SER A 852 -6.74 -3.94 -4.98
C SER A 852 -5.86 -2.92 -4.25
N THR A 853 -4.60 -2.79 -4.67
CA THR A 853 -3.68 -1.80 -4.07
C THR A 853 -4.15 -0.37 -4.30
N GLY A 854 -4.65 -0.05 -5.50
CA GLY A 854 -5.20 1.29 -5.78
C GLY A 854 -6.38 1.62 -4.87
N PHE A 855 -7.37 0.72 -4.78
CA PHE A 855 -8.55 0.88 -3.93
C PHE A 855 -8.21 0.98 -2.43
N LEU A 856 -7.41 0.05 -1.91
CA LEU A 856 -7.06 0.02 -0.48
C LEU A 856 -6.23 1.23 -0.07
N ARG A 857 -5.39 1.78 -0.96
CA ARG A 857 -4.64 3.02 -0.69
C ARG A 857 -5.51 4.25 -0.77
N THR A 858 -6.48 4.31 -1.68
CA THR A 858 -7.48 5.39 -1.66
C THR A 858 -8.27 5.40 -0.35
N LEU A 859 -8.69 4.22 0.15
CA LEU A 859 -9.35 4.14 1.46
C LEU A 859 -8.44 4.58 2.62
N LEU A 860 -7.16 4.20 2.58
CA LEU A 860 -6.19 4.62 3.60
C LEU A 860 -6.00 6.15 3.57
N MET A 861 -5.87 6.73 2.38
CA MET A 861 -5.77 8.17 2.18
C MET A 861 -7.02 8.90 2.71
N LEU A 862 -8.22 8.42 2.38
CA LEU A 862 -9.47 8.99 2.90
C LEU A 862 -9.61 8.83 4.42
N ALA A 863 -9.03 7.78 5.00
CA ALA A 863 -9.05 7.54 6.44
C ALA A 863 -8.15 8.52 7.21
N SER A 864 -7.01 8.90 6.61
CA SER A 864 -6.05 9.85 7.18
C SER A 864 -6.30 11.30 6.76
N TYR A 865 -7.10 11.55 5.73
CA TYR A 865 -7.36 12.90 5.23
C TYR A 865 -8.11 13.76 6.25
N ASP A 866 -7.42 14.76 6.80
CA ASP A 866 -8.03 15.78 7.65
C ASP A 866 -8.46 17.01 6.84
N TRP A 867 -9.64 16.89 6.23
CA TRP A 867 -10.27 17.94 5.42
C TRP A 867 -10.61 19.22 6.21
N ARG A 868 -10.39 19.26 7.54
CA ARG A 868 -10.64 20.45 8.36
C ARG A 868 -9.53 21.47 8.21
N GLU A 869 -8.29 20.99 8.29
CA GLU A 869 -7.08 21.79 8.26
C GLU A 869 -6.43 21.80 6.87
N ASP A 870 -6.51 20.69 6.13
CA ASP A 870 -5.76 20.51 4.88
C ASP A 870 -6.64 20.52 3.62
N PRO A 871 -6.30 21.34 2.60
CA PRO A 871 -6.93 21.26 1.29
C PRO A 871 -6.35 20.07 0.51
N MET A 872 -7.18 19.41 -0.31
CA MET A 872 -6.65 18.45 -1.28
C MET A 872 -6.29 19.17 -2.56
N ILE A 873 -5.00 19.16 -2.93
CA ILE A 873 -4.50 19.74 -4.18
C ILE A 873 -4.14 18.60 -5.12
N VAL A 874 -4.92 18.44 -6.19
CA VAL A 874 -4.68 17.42 -7.22
C VAL A 874 -4.13 18.10 -8.46
N ASP A 875 -2.80 18.07 -8.60
CA ASP A 875 -2.06 18.69 -9.71
C ASP A 875 -1.20 17.64 -10.43
N PRO A 876 -1.78 16.93 -11.40
CA PRO A 876 -1.10 15.80 -12.03
C PRO A 876 0.15 16.20 -12.81
N SER A 877 0.20 17.43 -13.30
CA SER A 877 1.24 17.93 -14.21
C SER A 877 2.20 18.92 -13.53
N ASP A 878 2.13 19.06 -12.20
CA ASP A 878 2.90 20.04 -11.40
C ASP A 878 2.88 21.45 -12.01
N THR A 879 1.70 21.87 -12.46
CA THR A 879 1.47 23.16 -13.12
C THR A 879 1.25 24.31 -12.14
N LEU A 880 0.75 24.01 -10.93
CA LEU A 880 0.51 25.01 -9.90
C LEU A 880 1.84 25.43 -9.25
N SER A 881 2.10 26.72 -9.28
CA SER A 881 3.24 27.33 -8.60
C SER A 881 3.12 27.21 -7.08
N VAL A 882 4.25 27.32 -6.38
CA VAL A 882 4.29 27.32 -4.90
C VAL A 882 3.40 28.42 -4.32
N LYS A 883 3.33 29.59 -4.99
CA LYS A 883 2.47 30.70 -4.58
C LYS A 883 0.99 30.33 -4.67
N GLU A 884 0.55 29.73 -5.78
CA GLU A 884 -0.86 29.33 -5.95
C GLU A 884 -1.28 28.26 -4.93
N ARG A 885 -0.38 27.33 -4.59
CA ARG A 885 -0.61 26.32 -3.55
C ARG A 885 -0.78 26.97 -2.16
N LEU A 886 0.05 27.96 -1.83
CA LEU A 886 -0.11 28.75 -0.60
C LEU A 886 -1.40 29.57 -0.60
N ASP A 887 -1.77 30.15 -1.73
CA ASP A 887 -3.03 30.90 -1.88
C ASP A 887 -4.24 29.99 -1.69
N ILE A 888 -4.17 28.73 -2.14
CA ILE A 888 -5.18 27.70 -1.90
C ILE A 888 -5.33 27.41 -0.39
N SER A 889 -4.23 27.17 0.33
CA SER A 889 -4.28 26.92 1.78
C SER A 889 -4.81 28.14 2.55
N THR A 890 -4.35 29.34 2.18
CA THR A 890 -4.84 30.60 2.79
C THR A 890 -6.34 30.79 2.55
N ARG A 891 -6.84 30.39 1.36
CA ARG A 891 -8.26 30.43 1.04
C ARG A 891 -9.07 29.45 1.89
N LEU A 892 -8.55 28.25 2.14
CA LEU A 892 -9.19 27.31 3.08
C LEU A 892 -9.30 27.93 4.47
N GLU A 893 -8.21 28.49 5.00
CA GLU A 893 -8.23 29.15 6.32
C GLU A 893 -9.26 30.29 6.38
N ALA A 894 -9.36 31.09 5.32
CA ALA A 894 -10.36 32.15 5.23
C ALA A 894 -11.79 31.58 5.27
N TRP A 895 -12.06 30.51 4.53
CA TRP A 895 -13.35 29.81 4.58
C TRP A 895 -13.64 29.23 5.96
N ARG A 896 -12.65 28.65 6.65
CA ARG A 896 -12.79 28.12 8.00
C ARG A 896 -13.07 29.22 9.03
N LYS A 897 -12.54 30.44 8.84
CA LYS A 897 -12.87 31.61 9.68
C LYS A 897 -14.30 32.11 9.44
N ILE A 898 -14.78 32.07 8.20
CA ILE A 898 -16.15 32.51 7.84
C ILE A 898 -17.20 31.47 8.25
N ASP A 899 -16.89 30.18 8.08
CA ASP A 899 -17.77 29.05 8.34
C ASP A 899 -17.07 28.00 9.21
N ALA A 900 -16.84 28.35 10.48
CA ALA A 900 -16.16 27.48 11.46
C ALA A 900 -16.90 26.14 11.68
N ASN A 901 -18.23 26.14 11.52
CA ASN A 901 -19.04 24.94 11.65
C ASN A 901 -19.03 24.05 10.40
N MET A 902 -18.55 24.58 9.26
CA MET A 902 -18.49 23.91 7.95
C MET A 902 -19.88 23.48 7.47
N ASN A 903 -20.83 24.42 7.53
CA ASN A 903 -22.20 24.20 7.06
C ASN A 903 -22.31 24.29 5.53
N ARG A 904 -21.46 25.09 4.88
CA ARG A 904 -21.49 25.35 3.43
C ARG A 904 -20.38 24.64 2.69
N THR A 905 -19.13 24.80 3.14
CA THR A 905 -17.95 24.29 2.44
C THR A 905 -17.25 23.27 3.33
N THR A 906 -17.60 22.00 3.18
CA THR A 906 -17.01 20.92 3.99
C THR A 906 -15.66 20.48 3.41
N LEU A 907 -15.67 19.95 2.19
CA LEU A 907 -14.47 19.48 1.51
C LEU A 907 -13.90 20.58 0.62
N PHE A 908 -12.58 20.61 0.50
CA PHE A 908 -11.87 21.60 -0.31
C PHE A 908 -10.89 20.88 -1.24
N VAL A 909 -11.23 20.80 -2.53
CA VAL A 909 -10.45 20.08 -3.54
C VAL A 909 -10.12 21.00 -4.70
N ALA A 910 -8.85 21.36 -4.82
CA ALA A 910 -8.33 22.25 -5.86
C ALA A 910 -7.59 21.47 -6.95
N THR A 911 -7.69 21.98 -8.17
CA THR A 911 -6.99 21.46 -9.36
C THR A 911 -6.39 22.64 -10.14
N PRO A 912 -5.48 22.42 -11.10
CA PRO A 912 -4.96 23.49 -11.97
C PRO A 912 -6.05 24.29 -12.69
N PHE A 913 -7.20 23.67 -12.96
CA PHE A 913 -8.33 24.28 -13.65
C PHE A 913 -9.36 24.90 -12.71
N ASP A 914 -9.29 24.59 -11.41
CA ASP A 914 -10.10 25.20 -10.35
C ASP A 914 -9.28 25.40 -9.08
N VAL A 915 -8.73 26.61 -8.93
CA VAL A 915 -8.04 27.04 -7.71
C VAL A 915 -9.00 27.47 -6.60
N THR A 916 -10.31 27.58 -6.87
CA THR A 916 -11.29 28.00 -5.85
C THR A 916 -11.53 26.91 -4.81
N GLY A 917 -11.34 25.64 -5.19
CA GLY A 917 -11.41 24.47 -4.32
C GLY A 917 -12.83 23.97 -4.02
N VAL A 918 -13.84 24.60 -4.62
CA VAL A 918 -15.25 24.34 -4.31
C VAL A 918 -16.05 23.83 -5.50
N ALA A 919 -15.50 23.82 -6.73
CA ALA A 919 -16.25 23.38 -7.89
C ALA A 919 -16.65 21.90 -7.80
N TYR A 920 -15.77 21.06 -7.25
CA TYR A 920 -16.01 19.62 -7.09
C TYR A 920 -16.82 19.25 -5.84
N THR A 921 -16.95 20.15 -4.85
CA THR A 921 -17.41 19.84 -3.49
C THR A 921 -18.69 20.56 -3.08
N GLN A 922 -19.44 21.09 -4.05
CA GLN A 922 -20.69 21.82 -3.82
C GLN A 922 -21.71 20.95 -3.06
N ASN A 923 -22.37 21.54 -2.06
CA ASN A 923 -23.48 20.95 -1.33
C ASN A 923 -23.19 19.62 -0.61
N ILE A 924 -21.94 19.38 -0.18
CA ILE A 924 -21.59 18.21 0.65
C ILE A 924 -21.72 18.58 2.13
N PRO A 925 -22.72 18.06 2.87
CA PRO A 925 -22.85 18.33 4.30
C PRO A 925 -21.72 17.69 5.10
N LYS A 926 -21.37 18.32 6.22
CA LYS A 926 -20.37 17.81 7.18
C LYS A 926 -20.61 16.36 7.62
N VAL A 927 -21.87 15.98 7.82
CA VAL A 927 -22.28 14.64 8.24
C VAL A 927 -21.87 13.60 7.18
N ILE A 928 -22.01 13.94 5.89
CA ILE A 928 -21.65 13.06 4.77
C ILE A 928 -20.13 12.87 4.70
N ALA A 929 -19.35 13.95 4.76
CA ALA A 929 -17.90 13.85 4.79
C ALA A 929 -17.40 13.06 6.01
N THR A 930 -18.00 13.29 7.18
CA THR A 930 -17.66 12.55 8.41
C THR A 930 -17.99 11.06 8.27
N ARG A 931 -19.14 10.71 7.66
CA ARG A 931 -19.51 9.31 7.40
C ARG A 931 -18.53 8.65 6.43
N MET A 932 -18.14 9.32 5.35
CA MET A 932 -17.10 8.85 4.42
C MET A 932 -15.80 8.53 5.15
N THR A 933 -15.27 9.48 5.94
CA THR A 933 -14.02 9.29 6.71
C THR A 933 -14.15 8.17 7.74
N ALA A 934 -15.28 8.06 8.45
CA ALA A 934 -15.50 7.00 9.44
C ALA A 934 -15.55 5.60 8.80
N LEU A 935 -16.23 5.45 7.66
CA LEU A 935 -16.26 4.21 6.90
C LEU A 935 -14.89 3.84 6.35
N ALA A 936 -14.14 4.82 5.83
CA ALA A 936 -12.76 4.61 5.36
C ALA A 936 -11.84 4.14 6.51
N ARG A 937 -11.94 4.77 7.70
CA ARG A 937 -11.20 4.35 8.91
C ARG A 937 -11.57 2.94 9.36
N SER A 938 -12.86 2.59 9.32
CA SER A 938 -13.33 1.24 9.64
C SER A 938 -12.75 0.21 8.65
N ALA A 939 -12.82 0.49 7.35
CA ALA A 939 -12.28 -0.37 6.30
C ALA A 939 -10.75 -0.55 6.43
N ALA A 940 -10.01 0.53 6.69
CA ALA A 940 -8.56 0.48 6.92
C ALA A 940 -8.22 -0.36 8.17
N LYS A 941 -9.00 -0.25 9.24
CA LYS A 941 -8.83 -1.07 10.45
C LYS A 941 -9.08 -2.55 10.17
N VAL A 942 -10.19 -2.90 9.52
CA VAL A 942 -10.52 -4.30 9.18
C VAL A 942 -9.46 -4.90 8.27
N THR A 943 -8.97 -4.14 7.29
CA THR A 943 -7.88 -4.56 6.38
C THR A 943 -6.59 -4.85 7.15
N LYS A 944 -6.26 -4.00 8.13
CA LYS A 944 -5.09 -4.18 9.00
C LYS A 944 -5.22 -5.38 9.93
N ASP A 945 -6.40 -5.59 10.51
CA ASP A 945 -6.64 -6.63 11.52
C ASP A 945 -6.74 -8.03 10.89
N LYS A 946 -7.42 -8.17 9.74
CA LYS A 946 -7.57 -9.45 9.03
C LYS A 946 -6.37 -9.80 8.13
N GLY A 947 -5.63 -8.79 7.66
CA GLY A 947 -4.51 -9.02 6.74
C GLY A 947 -4.96 -9.78 5.49
N ILE A 948 -4.24 -10.86 5.15
CA ILE A 948 -4.43 -11.61 3.90
C ILE A 948 -5.70 -12.48 3.94
N GLU A 949 -6.23 -12.78 5.12
CA GLU A 949 -7.48 -13.53 5.30
C GLU A 949 -8.73 -12.63 5.19
N LEU A 950 -8.56 -11.38 4.73
CA LEU A 950 -9.66 -10.46 4.48
C LEU A 950 -10.50 -10.96 3.29
N ASP A 951 -11.77 -11.27 3.55
CA ASP A 951 -12.79 -11.33 2.50
C ASP A 951 -13.15 -9.89 2.03
N PRO A 952 -12.82 -9.51 0.78
CA PRO A 952 -13.09 -8.18 0.26
C PRO A 952 -14.55 -7.76 0.31
N ARG A 953 -15.49 -8.72 0.22
CA ARG A 953 -16.94 -8.43 0.21
C ARG A 953 -17.38 -7.70 1.47
N THR A 954 -16.72 -7.97 2.59
CA THR A 954 -17.00 -7.30 3.87
C THR A 954 -16.78 -5.79 3.82
N LEU A 955 -15.93 -5.28 2.92
CA LEU A 955 -15.70 -3.85 2.74
C LEU A 955 -16.82 -3.14 1.95
N PHE A 956 -17.66 -3.88 1.24
CA PHE A 956 -18.75 -3.39 0.38
C PHE A 956 -20.13 -3.63 1.00
N GLN A 957 -20.19 -4.01 2.28
CA GLN A 957 -21.45 -4.18 3.00
C GLN A 957 -21.69 -2.99 3.91
N SER A 958 -22.82 -2.30 3.72
CA SER A 958 -23.28 -1.24 4.60
C SER A 958 -24.46 -1.73 5.47
N GLY A 959 -24.38 -1.45 6.76
CA GLY A 959 -25.51 -1.69 7.66
C GLY A 959 -26.61 -0.64 7.45
N LEU A 960 -27.87 -1.06 7.40
CA LEU A 960 -29.03 -0.15 7.33
C LEU A 960 -29.47 0.39 8.69
N ARG A 961 -28.79 -0.03 9.78
CA ARG A 961 -29.19 0.25 11.17
C ARG A 961 -28.98 1.70 11.60
N ASP A 962 -28.12 2.42 10.90
CA ASP A 962 -27.74 3.79 11.23
C ASP A 962 -28.66 4.84 10.59
N TYR A 963 -29.73 4.41 9.91
CA TYR A 963 -30.71 5.26 9.25
C TYR A 963 -32.04 5.27 10.00
N ASP A 964 -32.74 6.41 9.98
CA ASP A 964 -34.04 6.56 10.63
C ASP A 964 -35.16 5.98 9.78
N VAL A 965 -35.02 6.08 8.45
CA VAL A 965 -36.00 5.62 7.47
C VAL A 965 -35.29 4.83 6.37
N VAL A 966 -35.86 3.69 5.98
CA VAL A 966 -35.39 2.83 4.90
C VAL A 966 -36.56 2.58 3.93
N ILE A 967 -36.42 3.06 2.71
CA ILE A 967 -37.40 2.95 1.63
C ILE A 967 -36.94 1.85 0.67
N HIS A 968 -37.71 0.78 0.56
CA HIS A 968 -37.46 -0.33 -0.35
C HIS A 968 -38.23 -0.11 -1.66
N LEU A 969 -37.53 -0.21 -2.78
CA LEU A 969 -38.05 0.00 -4.11
C LEU A 969 -38.34 -1.34 -4.82
N SER A 970 -39.41 -1.38 -5.58
CA SER A 970 -39.81 -2.55 -6.34
C SER A 970 -38.89 -2.77 -7.55
N ALA A 971 -38.04 -3.79 -7.48
CA ALA A 971 -37.18 -4.19 -8.59
C ALA A 971 -37.98 -4.56 -9.85
N LYS A 972 -39.22 -5.06 -9.68
CA LYS A 972 -40.13 -5.39 -10.78
C LYS A 972 -40.63 -4.12 -11.48
N ALA A 973 -41.01 -3.09 -10.73
CA ALA A 973 -41.46 -1.82 -11.28
C ALA A 973 -40.32 -1.10 -12.03
N ILE A 974 -39.12 -1.05 -11.43
CA ILE A 974 -37.92 -0.45 -12.07
C ILE A 974 -37.59 -1.14 -13.39
N LYS A 975 -37.51 -2.48 -13.40
CA LYS A 975 -37.25 -3.25 -14.62
C LYS A 975 -38.41 -3.16 -15.62
N GLY A 976 -39.63 -2.97 -15.15
CA GLY A 976 -40.81 -2.71 -15.99
C GLY A 976 -40.59 -1.46 -16.82
N VAL A 977 -40.30 -0.32 -16.18
CA VAL A 977 -40.05 0.96 -16.86
C VAL A 977 -38.89 0.87 -17.86
N LEU A 978 -37.81 0.17 -17.51
CA LEU A 978 -36.65 0.00 -18.39
C LEU A 978 -36.85 -1.01 -19.53
N ARG A 979 -37.95 -1.78 -19.52
CA ARG A 979 -38.32 -2.78 -20.54
C ARG A 979 -39.57 -2.40 -21.33
N ASP A 980 -40.31 -1.39 -20.89
CA ASP A 980 -41.59 -1.03 -21.49
C ASP A 980 -41.33 -0.34 -22.82
N ASP A 981 -41.12 -1.15 -23.86
CA ASP A 981 -41.05 -0.75 -25.26
C ASP A 981 -42.43 -0.27 -25.79
N GLY A 982 -43.43 -0.09 -24.92
CA GLY A 982 -44.81 0.24 -25.28
C GLY A 982 -45.54 -0.89 -26.05
N THR A 983 -44.85 -1.98 -26.40
CA THR A 983 -45.41 -3.13 -27.09
C THR A 983 -45.93 -4.13 -26.08
N LYS A 984 -47.26 -4.14 -25.89
CA LYS A 984 -47.95 -5.37 -25.48
C LYS A 984 -47.72 -6.39 -26.59
N HIS A 985 -46.68 -7.22 -26.48
CA HIS A 985 -46.52 -8.35 -27.39
C HIS A 985 -47.79 -9.18 -27.34
N SER A 986 -48.47 -9.29 -28.48
CA SER A 986 -49.55 -10.25 -28.60
C SER A 986 -48.92 -11.65 -28.47
N HIS A 987 -49.64 -12.59 -27.87
CA HIS A 987 -49.18 -13.99 -27.74
C HIS A 987 -48.95 -14.69 -29.10
N PHE A 988 -49.28 -14.03 -30.21
CA PHE A 988 -49.19 -14.53 -31.56
C PHE A 988 -48.12 -13.76 -32.35
N LYS A 989 -47.02 -14.47 -32.62
CA LYS A 989 -45.81 -13.98 -33.31
C LYS A 989 -46.07 -13.41 -34.73
N ASN A 990 -47.26 -13.64 -35.28
CA ASN A 990 -47.62 -13.36 -36.66
C ASN A 990 -48.34 -12.00 -36.82
N LEU A 991 -48.65 -11.32 -35.70
CA LEU A 991 -49.29 -10.00 -35.68
C LEU A 991 -48.28 -8.85 -35.46
N ASP A 992 -47.02 -9.17 -35.17
CA ASP A 992 -45.97 -8.19 -34.87
C ASP A 992 -45.29 -7.61 -36.14
N GLU A 993 -45.75 -7.95 -37.36
CA GLU A 993 -45.10 -7.57 -38.64
C GLU A 993 -45.68 -6.30 -39.32
N SER A 994 -46.36 -5.40 -38.60
CA SER A 994 -46.92 -4.19 -39.24
C SER A 994 -46.88 -2.97 -38.33
N GLY A 995 -45.74 -2.30 -38.28
CA GLY A 995 -45.59 -0.98 -37.69
C GLY A 995 -44.12 -0.70 -37.41
N GLY A 996 -43.52 0.18 -38.21
CA GLY A 996 -42.23 0.76 -37.86
C GLY A 996 -42.38 1.50 -36.54
N SER A 997 -42.01 0.86 -35.44
CA SER A 997 -42.03 1.50 -34.13
C SER A 997 -41.05 2.66 -34.18
N GLU A 998 -41.56 3.88 -33.99
CA GLU A 998 -40.74 5.03 -33.65
C GLU A 998 -39.81 4.59 -32.50
N ALA A 999 -38.52 4.96 -32.56
CA ALA A 999 -37.68 4.67 -31.41
C ALA A 999 -38.18 5.58 -30.30
N LEU A 1000 -38.63 4.99 -29.20
CA LEU A 1000 -39.05 5.75 -28.03
C LEU A 1000 -37.85 6.59 -27.52
N PRO A 1001 -38.12 7.75 -26.89
CA PRO A 1001 -37.08 8.52 -26.21
C PRO A 1001 -36.28 7.64 -25.24
N LEU A 1002 -34.99 7.94 -25.06
CA LEU A 1002 -34.13 7.20 -24.14
C LEU A 1002 -34.75 7.22 -22.72
N PRO A 1003 -35.16 6.07 -22.15
CA PRO A 1003 -35.80 6.08 -20.84
C PRO A 1003 -34.77 6.41 -19.75
N GLU A 1004 -35.05 7.45 -18.95
CA GLU A 1004 -34.28 7.70 -17.72
C GLU A 1004 -34.63 6.63 -16.69
N SER A 1005 -33.65 6.21 -15.88
CA SER A 1005 -33.93 5.32 -14.76
C SER A 1005 -34.89 6.01 -13.77
N PRO A 1006 -35.97 5.35 -13.32
CA PRO A 1006 -36.97 5.96 -12.45
C PRO A 1006 -36.42 6.31 -11.05
N VAL A 1007 -35.34 5.65 -10.62
CA VAL A 1007 -34.81 5.81 -9.26
C VAL A 1007 -34.12 7.17 -9.06
N PRO A 1008 -33.18 7.61 -9.91
CA PRO A 1008 -32.65 8.98 -9.86
C PRO A 1008 -33.74 10.07 -9.93
N THR A 1009 -34.74 9.90 -10.81
CA THR A 1009 -35.84 10.86 -10.97
C THR A 1009 -36.68 10.96 -9.70
N LEU A 1010 -37.05 9.82 -9.10
CA LEU A 1010 -37.74 9.79 -7.80
C LEU A 1010 -36.91 10.47 -6.71
N LEU A 1011 -35.62 10.15 -6.61
CA LEU A 1011 -34.74 10.75 -5.60
C LEU A 1011 -34.59 12.26 -5.79
N ARG A 1012 -34.50 12.75 -7.03
CA ARG A 1012 -34.44 14.19 -7.36
C ARG A 1012 -35.71 14.89 -6.88
N ARG A 1013 -36.88 14.30 -7.14
CA ARG A 1013 -38.17 14.81 -6.67
C ARG A 1013 -38.31 14.78 -5.14
N LEU A 1014 -37.82 13.72 -4.48
CA LEU A 1014 -37.82 13.63 -3.03
C LEU A 1014 -36.92 14.70 -2.40
N ASN A 1015 -35.74 14.95 -2.97
CA ASN A 1015 -34.86 16.02 -2.52
C ASN A 1015 -35.48 17.41 -2.73
N SER A 1016 -36.13 17.67 -3.87
CA SER A 1016 -36.73 18.99 -4.13
C SER A 1016 -37.82 19.34 -3.12
N VAL A 1017 -38.57 18.35 -2.62
CA VAL A 1017 -39.66 18.55 -1.67
C VAL A 1017 -39.20 18.45 -0.20
N TYR A 1018 -38.32 17.49 0.13
CA TYR A 1018 -38.00 17.13 1.51
C TYR A 1018 -36.54 17.31 1.92
N ALA A 1019 -35.70 18.03 1.15
CA ALA A 1019 -34.29 18.27 1.52
C ALA A 1019 -34.11 18.96 2.89
N THR A 1020 -35.10 19.72 3.37
CA THR A 1020 -35.03 20.39 4.68
C THR A 1020 -35.23 19.41 5.84
N PRO A 1021 -36.32 18.60 5.87
CA PRO A 1021 -36.53 17.63 6.94
C PRO A 1021 -35.77 16.31 6.83
N LEU A 1022 -35.41 15.88 5.62
CA LEU A 1022 -34.79 14.58 5.39
C LEU A 1022 -33.52 14.73 4.55
N LEU A 1023 -32.48 14.04 4.99
CA LEU A 1023 -31.27 13.82 4.22
C LEU A 1023 -31.32 12.41 3.61
N PHE A 1024 -31.53 12.32 2.30
CA PHE A 1024 -31.60 11.05 1.58
C PHE A 1024 -30.22 10.56 1.14
N PHE A 1025 -30.04 9.24 1.19
CA PHE A 1025 -28.82 8.52 0.84
C PHE A 1025 -29.17 7.41 -0.15
N HIS A 1026 -28.41 7.34 -1.23
CA HIS A 1026 -28.64 6.38 -2.30
C HIS A 1026 -27.32 5.98 -2.95
N GLY A 1027 -27.18 4.69 -3.27
CA GLY A 1027 -25.96 4.12 -3.82
C GLY A 1027 -25.79 4.38 -5.30
N GLY A 1028 -26.49 3.62 -6.14
CA GLY A 1028 -26.40 3.73 -7.59
C GLY A 1028 -27.73 3.40 -8.25
N PRO A 1029 -27.89 3.59 -9.57
CA PRO A 1029 -29.19 3.49 -10.25
C PRO A 1029 -29.91 2.14 -10.12
N GLU A 1030 -29.19 1.10 -9.74
CA GLU A 1030 -29.66 -0.29 -9.58
C GLU A 1030 -29.91 -0.66 -8.11
N ASP A 1031 -29.57 0.24 -7.19
CA ASP A 1031 -29.82 0.07 -5.78
C ASP A 1031 -31.33 0.21 -5.52
N THR A 1032 -31.90 -0.82 -4.92
CA THR A 1032 -33.34 -0.91 -4.66
C THR A 1032 -33.70 -0.32 -3.31
N VAL A 1033 -32.78 0.39 -2.66
CA VAL A 1033 -33.01 0.94 -1.32
C VAL A 1033 -32.58 2.40 -1.28
N ILE A 1034 -33.47 3.27 -0.80
CA ILE A 1034 -33.18 4.66 -0.45
C ILE A 1034 -33.25 4.77 1.07
N THR A 1035 -32.24 5.34 1.70
CA THR A 1035 -32.23 5.53 3.17
C THR A 1035 -32.28 7.02 3.51
N ALA A 1036 -32.82 7.39 4.66
CA ALA A 1036 -32.90 8.80 5.06
C ALA A 1036 -32.65 9.01 6.56
N LEU A 1037 -32.19 10.21 6.89
CA LEU A 1037 -32.00 10.72 8.25
C LEU A 1037 -32.85 11.96 8.48
N TRP A 1038 -33.50 12.04 9.65
CA TRP A 1038 -34.20 13.26 10.05
C TRP A 1038 -33.19 14.35 10.41
N ASN A 1039 -33.45 15.57 9.96
CA ASN A 1039 -32.64 16.71 10.34
C ASN A 1039 -32.85 17.02 11.84
N PRO A 1040 -31.83 16.88 12.70
CA PRO A 1040 -31.97 17.07 14.13
C PRO A 1040 -32.27 18.54 14.50
N GLN A 1041 -31.99 19.50 13.61
CA GLN A 1041 -32.29 20.92 13.85
C GLN A 1041 -33.79 21.25 13.80
N LEU A 1042 -34.63 20.32 13.33
CA LEU A 1042 -36.07 20.50 13.31
C LEU A 1042 -36.71 20.09 14.65
N HIS A 1043 -36.43 20.85 15.70
CA HIS A 1043 -37.12 20.73 17.00
C HIS A 1043 -38.50 21.40 16.99
N SER A 1044 -39.29 21.10 18.03
CA SER A 1044 -40.58 21.76 18.30
C SER A 1044 -40.38 23.28 18.39
N ARG A 1045 -41.18 24.03 17.63
CA ARG A 1045 -41.03 25.49 17.49
C ARG A 1045 -42.37 26.20 17.43
N GLY A 1046 -42.37 27.51 17.66
CA GLY A 1046 -43.54 28.36 17.45
C GLY A 1046 -44.00 28.37 15.99
N PHE A 1047 -45.28 28.65 15.77
CA PHE A 1047 -45.82 28.78 14.41
C PHE A 1047 -45.13 29.89 13.61
N SER A 1048 -44.82 29.60 12.36
CA SER A 1048 -44.33 30.59 11.38
C SER A 1048 -44.90 30.26 10.01
N ALA A 1049 -45.19 31.28 9.20
CA ALA A 1049 -45.65 31.08 7.82
C ALA A 1049 -44.58 30.38 6.95
N ASN A 1050 -43.30 30.50 7.31
CA ASN A 1050 -42.17 29.96 6.54
C ASN A 1050 -41.75 28.56 7.05
N MET A 1051 -42.70 27.76 7.53
CA MET A 1051 -42.42 26.38 7.95
C MET A 1051 -42.07 25.53 6.71
N PRO A 1052 -40.93 24.81 6.72
CA PRO A 1052 -40.41 24.17 5.50
C PRO A 1052 -41.07 22.84 5.14
N SER A 1053 -41.96 22.31 5.99
CA SER A 1053 -42.58 20.98 5.81
C SER A 1053 -43.86 20.85 6.65
N SER A 1054 -44.46 19.65 6.67
CA SER A 1054 -45.66 19.37 7.47
C SER A 1054 -45.36 19.33 8.96
N PHE A 1055 -45.96 20.23 9.74
CA PHE A 1055 -45.89 20.26 11.20
C PHE A 1055 -47.28 20.03 11.83
N ARG A 1056 -47.33 19.42 13.02
CA ARG A 1056 -48.54 19.22 13.82
C ARG A 1056 -48.38 19.87 15.21
N PRO A 1057 -49.46 20.37 15.83
CA PRO A 1057 -49.40 20.88 17.20
C PRO A 1057 -49.06 19.75 18.18
N THR A 1058 -48.24 20.06 19.19
CA THR A 1058 -47.81 19.09 20.22
C THR A 1058 -48.90 18.82 21.26
N ASP A 1059 -49.70 19.83 21.61
CA ASP A 1059 -50.87 19.74 22.49
C ASP A 1059 -51.97 20.72 22.04
N LYS A 1060 -53.21 20.53 22.53
CA LYS A 1060 -54.38 21.34 22.14
C LYS A 1060 -54.31 22.81 22.59
N ASP A 1061 -53.48 23.12 23.60
CA ASP A 1061 -53.33 24.47 24.20
C ASP A 1061 -51.89 25.03 24.09
N ALA A 1062 -50.99 24.38 23.32
CA ALA A 1062 -49.60 24.80 23.21
C ALA A 1062 -49.29 25.41 21.83
N ASP A 1063 -48.67 26.60 21.82
CA ASP A 1063 -48.17 27.29 20.61
C ASP A 1063 -46.96 26.60 19.96
N THR A 1064 -46.68 25.35 20.32
CA THR A 1064 -45.52 24.57 19.87
C THR A 1064 -45.92 23.50 18.85
N PHE A 1065 -45.24 23.52 17.71
CA PHE A 1065 -45.47 22.64 16.58
C PHE A 1065 -44.27 21.72 16.38
N GLU A 1066 -44.52 20.42 16.22
CA GLU A 1066 -43.51 19.40 15.92
C GLU A 1066 -43.66 18.86 14.49
N LEU A 1067 -42.58 18.32 13.94
CA LEU A 1067 -42.58 17.76 12.59
C LEU A 1067 -43.52 16.56 12.51
N ASN A 1068 -44.48 16.59 11.57
CA ASN A 1068 -45.41 15.49 11.35
C ASN A 1068 -44.74 14.39 10.52
N ARG A 1069 -43.90 13.58 11.18
CA ARG A 1069 -43.15 12.49 10.54
C ARG A 1069 -44.06 11.51 9.80
N GLY A 1070 -45.23 11.19 10.37
CA GLY A 1070 -46.19 10.28 9.74
C GLY A 1070 -46.77 10.81 8.42
N ALA A 1071 -47.12 12.10 8.37
CA ALA A 1071 -47.61 12.73 7.13
C ALA A 1071 -46.52 12.78 6.06
N VAL A 1072 -45.30 13.18 6.41
CA VAL A 1072 -44.16 13.21 5.47
C VAL A 1072 -43.93 11.84 4.85
N LEU A 1073 -43.93 10.77 5.64
CA LEU A 1073 -43.74 9.40 5.13
C LEU A 1073 -44.90 8.93 4.25
N ALA A 1074 -46.14 9.30 4.59
CA ALA A 1074 -47.32 8.97 3.77
C ALA A 1074 -47.30 9.71 2.42
N GLU A 1075 -46.83 10.96 2.40
CA GLU A 1075 -46.64 11.72 1.15
C GLU A 1075 -45.52 11.13 0.31
N ILE A 1076 -44.40 10.72 0.92
CA ILE A 1076 -43.31 10.01 0.21
C ILE A 1076 -43.83 8.72 -0.43
N ALA A 1077 -44.60 7.91 0.31
CA ALA A 1077 -45.21 6.70 -0.23
C ALA A 1077 -46.13 7.01 -1.42
N ARG A 1078 -46.91 8.10 -1.34
CA ARG A 1078 -47.80 8.55 -2.42
C ARG A 1078 -47.03 9.03 -3.66
N ILE A 1079 -45.93 9.76 -3.47
CA ILE A 1079 -45.06 10.24 -4.57
C ILE A 1079 -44.42 9.05 -5.30
N GLY A 1080 -43.94 8.05 -4.56
CA GLY A 1080 -43.31 6.87 -5.14
C GLY A 1080 -44.28 5.91 -5.81
N GLY A 1081 -45.54 5.83 -5.36
CA GLY A 1081 -46.55 4.93 -5.92
C GLY A 1081 -46.04 3.49 -6.00
N ASP A 1082 -46.23 2.84 -7.14
CA ASP A 1082 -45.82 1.44 -7.38
C ASP A 1082 -44.29 1.22 -7.36
N LEU A 1083 -43.48 2.29 -7.38
CA LEU A 1083 -42.03 2.18 -7.25
C LEU A 1083 -41.60 1.87 -5.82
N ILE A 1084 -42.36 2.27 -4.80
CA ILE A 1084 -42.04 2.01 -3.39
C ILE A 1084 -42.82 0.78 -2.92
N GLU A 1085 -42.09 -0.27 -2.57
CA GLU A 1085 -42.67 -1.51 -2.04
C GLU A 1085 -42.96 -1.40 -0.54
N LYS A 1086 -42.04 -0.78 0.21
CA LYS A 1086 -42.11 -0.72 1.67
C LYS A 1086 -41.31 0.46 2.23
N ILE A 1087 -41.77 1.04 3.34
CA ILE A 1087 -41.01 2.00 4.13
C ILE A 1087 -40.87 1.45 5.56
N ASP A 1088 -39.63 1.19 5.97
CA ASP A 1088 -39.26 0.84 7.34
C ASP A 1088 -38.82 2.09 8.10
N VAL A 1089 -39.40 2.30 9.28
CA VAL A 1089 -39.00 3.38 10.19
C VAL A 1089 -38.36 2.74 11.40
N LYS A 1090 -37.22 3.28 11.81
CA LYS A 1090 -36.60 2.87 13.05
C LYS A 1090 -37.43 3.42 14.20
N ASP A 1091 -38.09 2.53 14.95
CA ASP A 1091 -38.79 2.89 16.18
C ASP A 1091 -37.76 3.49 17.16
N GLY A 1092 -37.84 4.80 17.35
CA GLY A 1092 -37.18 5.47 18.46
C GLY A 1092 -37.96 5.16 19.73
N GLN A 1093 -37.25 4.76 20.78
CA GLN A 1093 -37.72 4.83 22.16
C GLN A 1093 -38.27 6.22 22.49
#